data_AF-A0A819SD23-F1
#
_entry.id   AF-A0A819SD23-F1
#
_cell.length_a   1.000
_cell.length_b   1.000
_cell.length_c   1.000
_cell.angle_alpha   90.00
_cell.angle_beta   90.00
_cell.angle_gamma   90.00
#
_symmetry.space_group_name_H-M   'P 1'
#
loop_
_entity.id
_entity.type
_entity.pdbx_description
1 polymer ?
#
loop_
_entity_poly.entity_id
_entity_poly.type
_entity_poly.pdbx_seq_one_letter_code
_entity_poly.pdbx_strand_id
1 'polypeptide(L)'
;MAMKYSDATGVHVRICDFSPEPQRILLPIKGFEKKPLVSLEQSVEPLISIVPHINQMVWTVKANCHQPENGLTEDESASIMLYTLEWIPKEKSCYYILNSTLRSQNRSQLIPWFRYLRLFTSALLKLPSMVPKILYRGVERNMRKEFPVGKKFIWWSFTSCTSSFDVLETYLGKAGQRTIFNIICDSAKDISQHALYQTENEFLLYPARQFTVTSSLYAGNGLQIIHIKETQSRYPLFRTSETSSFTSANMSQIPNPKLFALFSDSLTTSLILSQSIGTFNEKKFFTMSRKAIDSSGRLGSLYDGYKDLILGTANMNSKEKQCQALKSNHCMIINGSKDKKLNILQMIGVENELRLSTLLNIREKTGIAAINDYSYPINEYTRFFYYSYLDREEQFSNNPPKIQSSDESFKRYTVATHIIIGIQTGIDIIIVLQLPSNKKLVTKIDHILHRIRNLLLDDENIFTLTLDDENLLENIILTKIYSNILDVQNMKRLYDICRYIKQNQNKTVNYPLSYTLQPIKWLYSTYTGPGNTFIALPVELIDNIEQNIFQLRDDIMKLEISLKQDLPKLLNGYLKERLSDLQKHWLNTKNKYINEIEQLAKLVIDFRSGRIPVQTVHSVLNTKTEALVKTMIHDLTQNLNDLTEKGHFISDLCRQQFRYLNAVEYDIDQTDNEKTIERKLVMNDQPDYILCSTDTLNKLKSEQLRQLRRDAIEKLKNNFNLRLIYADFSYCSFELKNMMILPLNK
;
A
#
# COMPACT_ATOMS: atom_id res chain seq x y z
N MET A 1 -8.06 28.43 22.64
CA MET A 1 -6.60 28.57 22.82
C MET A 1 -6.16 27.43 23.74
N ALA A 2 -5.63 26.35 23.17
CA ALA A 2 -5.05 25.24 23.92
C ALA A 2 -3.65 25.02 23.34
N MET A 3 -2.62 25.07 24.18
CA MET A 3 -1.23 25.03 23.72
C MET A 3 -0.91 23.67 23.10
N LYS A 4 -0.27 23.68 21.93
CA LYS A 4 0.46 22.52 21.43
C LYS A 4 1.62 22.26 22.40
N TYR A 5 1.50 21.21 23.23
CA TYR A 5 2.68 20.59 23.82
C TYR A 5 3.38 19.80 22.72
N SER A 6 4.29 20.48 22.03
CA SER A 6 5.26 19.87 21.13
C SER A 6 6.49 19.45 21.94
N ASP A 7 6.58 18.16 22.25
CA ASP A 7 7.88 17.51 22.48
C ASP A 7 8.19 16.60 21.29
N ALA A 8 9.38 16.78 20.73
CA ALA A 8 9.83 16.05 19.56
C ALA A 8 10.25 14.63 19.96
N THR A 9 9.34 13.66 19.79
CA THR A 9 9.54 12.18 19.68
C THR A 9 8.24 11.38 19.89
N GLY A 10 7.07 12.02 20.00
CA GLY A 10 5.75 11.37 20.14
C GLY A 10 5.29 10.56 18.92
N VAL A 11 6.04 9.51 18.58
CA VAL A 11 5.81 8.54 17.52
C VAL A 11 5.10 7.33 18.13
N HIS A 12 3.97 6.92 17.58
CA HIS A 12 3.19 5.78 18.08
C HIS A 12 3.99 4.46 18.04
N VAL A 13 4.21 3.80 19.18
CA VAL A 13 5.14 2.65 19.26
C VAL A 13 4.43 1.28 19.27
N ARG A 14 3.09 1.20 19.20
CA ARG A 14 2.32 -0.05 19.40
C ARG A 14 2.70 -1.23 18.48
N ILE A 15 3.10 -0.91 17.24
CA ILE A 15 3.56 -1.89 16.24
C ILE A 15 4.96 -2.44 16.58
N CYS A 16 5.75 -1.70 17.37
CA CYS A 16 7.12 -2.03 17.80
C CYS A 16 7.24 -2.46 19.28
N ASP A 17 6.21 -2.21 20.10
CA ASP A 17 6.15 -2.64 21.51
C ASP A 17 6.34 -4.16 21.64
N PHE A 18 7.11 -4.62 22.63
CA PHE A 18 7.16 -6.05 23.00
C PHE A 18 7.30 -6.21 24.50
N SER A 19 6.43 -7.03 25.08
CA SER A 19 6.54 -7.48 26.48
C SER A 19 6.71 -8.99 26.52
N PRO A 20 7.45 -9.56 27.50
CA PRO A 20 7.59 -11.00 27.63
C PRO A 20 6.24 -11.71 27.76
N GLU A 21 6.03 -12.76 26.98
CA GLU A 21 4.90 -13.66 27.11
C GLU A 21 5.13 -14.66 28.28
N PRO A 22 4.07 -15.13 28.96
CA PRO A 22 4.18 -16.13 30.01
C PRO A 22 4.77 -17.44 29.46
N GLN A 23 5.78 -17.98 30.15
CA GLN A 23 6.46 -19.23 29.75
C GLN A 23 5.60 -20.50 29.86
N ARG A 24 4.37 -20.39 30.39
CA ARG A 24 3.41 -21.49 30.53
C ARG A 24 2.09 -21.15 29.86
N ILE A 25 1.42 -22.17 29.30
CA ILE A 25 0.07 -22.02 28.76
C ILE A 25 -0.87 -21.65 29.91
N LEU A 26 -1.54 -20.49 29.80
CA LEU A 26 -2.50 -20.01 30.79
C LEU A 26 -3.88 -20.61 30.57
N LEU A 27 -4.75 -20.49 31.58
CA LEU A 27 -6.15 -20.86 31.43
C LEU A 27 -6.83 -20.02 30.33
N PRO A 28 -7.75 -20.61 29.54
CA PRO A 28 -8.52 -19.90 28.52
C PRO A 28 -9.25 -18.68 29.05
N ILE A 29 -9.28 -17.61 28.25
CA ILE A 29 -10.05 -16.41 28.52
C ILE A 29 -11.51 -16.70 28.19
N LYS A 30 -12.35 -16.81 29.23
CA LYS A 30 -13.76 -17.18 29.15
C LYS A 30 -14.57 -16.36 30.16
N GLY A 31 -15.84 -16.11 29.85
CA GLY A 31 -16.79 -15.43 30.75
C GLY A 31 -17.22 -14.03 30.28
N PHE A 32 -16.37 -13.31 29.55
CA PHE A 32 -16.74 -12.03 28.91
C PHE A 32 -17.90 -12.22 27.90
N GLU A 33 -17.89 -13.34 27.17
CA GLU A 33 -18.94 -13.81 26.25
C GLU A 33 -20.36 -13.77 26.85
N LYS A 34 -20.47 -13.97 28.17
CA LYS A 34 -21.75 -14.02 28.91
C LYS A 34 -22.20 -12.65 29.43
N LYS A 35 -21.42 -11.59 29.20
CA LYS A 35 -21.84 -10.22 29.56
C LYS A 35 -22.83 -9.69 28.50
N PRO A 36 -23.79 -8.84 28.90
CA PRO A 36 -24.61 -8.12 27.94
C PRO A 36 -23.72 -7.20 27.09
N LEU A 37 -24.16 -6.93 25.86
CA LEU A 37 -23.62 -5.83 25.06
C LEU A 37 -24.20 -4.53 25.62
N VAL A 38 -23.34 -3.53 25.82
CA VAL A 38 -23.64 -2.27 26.53
C VAL A 38 -22.89 -1.11 25.88
N SER A 39 -23.24 0.14 26.21
CA SER A 39 -22.53 1.32 25.68
C SER A 39 -21.07 1.36 26.13
N LEU A 40 -20.23 2.18 25.47
CA LEU A 40 -18.82 2.29 25.82
C LEU A 40 -18.63 2.73 27.28
N GLU A 41 -19.40 3.70 27.76
CA GLU A 41 -19.38 4.18 29.15
C GLU A 41 -19.67 3.06 30.15
N GLN A 42 -20.76 2.30 29.92
CA GLN A 42 -21.16 1.17 30.75
C GLN A 42 -20.14 0.01 30.67
N SER A 43 -19.40 -0.10 29.56
CA SER A 43 -18.37 -1.11 29.37
C SER A 43 -17.08 -0.79 30.14
N VAL A 44 -16.75 0.50 30.31
CA VAL A 44 -15.55 0.96 31.02
C VAL A 44 -15.77 1.31 32.49
N GLU A 45 -17.02 1.36 32.98
CA GLU A 45 -17.34 1.62 34.39
C GLU A 45 -16.46 0.80 35.38
N PRO A 46 -16.23 -0.52 35.20
CA PRO A 46 -15.36 -1.30 36.11
C PRO A 46 -13.86 -0.98 35.98
N LEU A 47 -13.46 -0.18 34.99
CA LEU A 47 -12.08 0.17 34.66
C LEU A 47 -11.66 1.56 35.15
N ILE A 48 -12.59 2.37 35.70
CA ILE A 48 -12.32 3.75 36.13
C ILE A 48 -11.17 3.83 37.16
N SER A 49 -11.05 2.85 38.04
CA SER A 49 -9.96 2.74 39.03
C SER A 49 -8.70 2.03 38.52
N ILE A 50 -8.72 1.49 37.30
CA ILE A 50 -7.67 0.66 36.70
C ILE A 50 -6.94 1.42 35.59
N VAL A 51 -7.68 2.17 34.77
CA VAL A 51 -7.19 2.90 33.60
C VAL A 51 -7.32 4.40 33.85
N PRO A 52 -6.21 5.12 34.09
CA PRO A 52 -6.25 6.56 34.36
C PRO A 52 -6.92 7.35 33.23
N HIS A 53 -7.74 8.34 33.60
CA HIS A 53 -8.43 9.25 32.67
C HIS A 53 -9.41 8.60 31.68
N ILE A 54 -9.78 7.32 31.86
CA ILE A 54 -10.62 6.58 30.88
C ILE A 54 -11.94 7.28 30.53
N ASN A 55 -12.62 7.94 31.48
CA ASN A 55 -13.86 8.68 31.20
C ASN A 55 -13.64 9.87 30.25
N GLN A 56 -12.52 10.58 30.39
CA GLN A 56 -12.15 11.67 29.50
C GLN A 56 -11.80 11.13 28.10
N MET A 57 -11.09 10.01 28.03
CA MET A 57 -10.74 9.37 26.76
C MET A 57 -11.97 8.81 26.05
N VAL A 58 -12.94 8.22 26.78
CA VAL A 58 -14.25 7.79 26.24
C VAL A 58 -15.02 8.95 25.65
N TRP A 59 -15.08 10.10 26.34
CA TRP A 59 -15.69 11.31 25.80
C TRP A 59 -15.01 11.74 24.49
N THR A 60 -13.67 11.77 24.47
CA THR A 60 -12.90 12.12 23.27
C THR A 60 -13.19 11.17 22.09
N VAL A 61 -13.16 9.84 22.29
CA VAL A 61 -13.35 8.91 21.16
C VAL A 61 -14.79 8.89 20.66
N LYS A 62 -15.80 9.06 21.53
CA LYS A 62 -17.20 9.17 21.08
C LYS A 62 -17.44 10.47 20.31
N ALA A 63 -16.84 11.58 20.73
CA ALA A 63 -16.88 12.84 19.99
C ALA A 63 -16.19 12.78 18.61
N ASN A 64 -15.38 11.76 18.34
CA ASN A 64 -14.75 11.52 17.03
C ASN A 64 -15.35 10.32 16.27
N CYS A 65 -16.39 9.67 16.80
CA CYS A 65 -17.12 8.59 16.12
C CYS A 65 -18.43 9.14 15.54
N HIS A 66 -18.41 9.48 14.24
CA HIS A 66 -19.60 9.89 13.50
C HIS A 66 -19.77 8.99 12.27
N GLN A 67 -20.97 8.42 12.10
CA GLN A 67 -21.30 7.52 10.98
C GLN A 67 -20.26 6.39 10.75
N PRO A 68 -20.00 5.55 11.77
CA PRO A 68 -18.95 4.53 11.70
C PRO A 68 -19.17 3.52 10.55
N GLU A 69 -18.08 3.17 9.88
CA GLU A 69 -18.09 2.21 8.78
C GLU A 69 -18.34 0.76 9.23
N ASN A 70 -18.36 -0.16 8.26
CA ASN A 70 -18.45 -1.62 8.45
C ASN A 70 -19.68 -2.13 9.24
N GLY A 71 -20.72 -1.29 9.45
CA GLY A 71 -21.91 -1.66 10.20
C GLY A 71 -21.69 -1.74 11.72
N LEU A 72 -20.66 -1.08 12.22
CA LEU A 72 -20.47 -0.88 13.66
C LEU A 72 -21.49 0.12 14.22
N THR A 73 -21.79 0.01 15.50
CA THR A 73 -22.39 1.12 16.26
C THR A 73 -21.32 2.14 16.65
N GLU A 74 -21.74 3.35 17.07
CA GLU A 74 -20.81 4.37 17.58
C GLU A 74 -20.00 3.85 18.77
N ASP A 75 -20.63 3.13 19.71
CA ASP A 75 -19.94 2.53 20.86
C ASP A 75 -18.94 1.43 20.45
N GLU A 76 -19.25 0.63 19.43
CA GLU A 76 -18.34 -0.40 18.91
C GLU A 76 -17.12 0.23 18.22
N SER A 77 -17.32 1.22 17.35
CA SER A 77 -16.23 1.98 16.71
C SER A 77 -15.39 2.72 17.74
N ALA A 78 -16.03 3.39 18.70
CA ALA A 78 -15.36 4.10 19.78
C ALA A 78 -14.57 3.15 20.71
N SER A 79 -15.00 1.89 20.87
CA SER A 79 -14.22 0.89 21.61
C SER A 79 -12.92 0.51 20.88
N ILE A 80 -12.93 0.45 19.55
CA ILE A 80 -11.71 0.23 18.77
C ILE A 80 -10.81 1.47 18.85
N MET A 81 -11.39 2.66 18.67
CA MET A 81 -10.67 3.91 18.78
C MET A 81 -10.01 4.07 20.16
N LEU A 82 -10.71 3.73 21.25
CA LEU A 82 -10.16 3.76 22.62
C LEU A 82 -9.02 2.76 22.82
N TYR A 83 -9.08 1.58 22.18
CA TYR A 83 -7.95 0.66 22.18
C TYR A 83 -6.75 1.25 21.42
N THR A 84 -6.95 1.84 20.24
CA THR A 84 -5.85 2.45 19.46
C THR A 84 -5.33 3.77 20.04
N LEU A 85 -6.06 4.40 20.96
CA LEU A 85 -5.67 5.69 21.52
C LEU A 85 -4.52 5.53 22.52
N GLU A 86 -3.37 6.09 22.16
CA GLU A 86 -2.21 6.22 23.03
C GLU A 86 -2.19 7.62 23.66
N TRP A 87 -2.00 7.69 24.98
CA TRP A 87 -1.87 8.95 25.72
C TRP A 87 -0.66 8.91 26.64
N ILE A 88 -0.11 10.09 26.95
CA ILE A 88 1.18 10.22 27.65
C ILE A 88 1.01 10.16 29.17
N PRO A 89 1.84 9.41 29.91
CA PRO A 89 2.81 8.40 29.44
C PRO A 89 2.11 7.12 28.97
N LYS A 90 2.67 6.46 27.94
CA LYS A 90 2.00 5.37 27.18
C LYS A 90 1.54 4.20 28.05
N GLU A 91 2.23 3.94 29.16
CA GLU A 91 1.93 2.88 30.12
C GLU A 91 0.55 3.04 30.78
N LYS A 92 -0.03 4.25 30.76
CA LYS A 92 -1.39 4.55 31.24
C LYS A 92 -2.48 4.31 30.18
N SER A 93 -2.11 4.03 28.93
CA SER A 93 -3.06 3.85 27.81
C SER A 93 -3.87 2.57 27.91
N CYS A 94 -5.10 2.59 27.37
CA CYS A 94 -6.03 1.45 27.43
C CYS A 94 -5.39 0.14 26.92
N TYR A 95 -4.76 0.16 25.72
CA TYR A 95 -4.13 -1.03 25.13
C TYR A 95 -3.02 -1.60 26.00
N TYR A 96 -2.21 -0.75 26.64
CA TYR A 96 -1.04 -1.16 27.40
C TYR A 96 -1.48 -1.95 28.65
N ILE A 97 -2.43 -1.39 29.40
CA ILE A 97 -2.96 -2.00 30.62
C ILE A 97 -3.77 -3.26 30.28
N LEU A 98 -4.59 -3.25 29.22
CA LEU A 98 -5.32 -4.43 28.76
C LEU A 98 -4.38 -5.57 28.37
N ASN A 99 -3.37 -5.30 27.53
CA ASN A 99 -2.42 -6.31 27.06
C ASN A 99 -1.52 -6.83 28.18
N SER A 100 -1.16 -6.00 29.16
CA SER A 100 -0.54 -6.44 30.40
C SER A 100 -1.45 -7.40 31.18
N THR A 101 -2.72 -7.05 31.36
CA THR A 101 -3.72 -7.87 32.05
C THR A 101 -4.00 -9.21 31.34
N LEU A 102 -3.99 -9.22 30.01
CA LEU A 102 -4.15 -10.44 29.19
C LEU A 102 -2.98 -11.42 29.33
N ARG A 103 -1.76 -10.91 29.51
CA ARG A 103 -0.55 -11.70 29.82
C ARG A 103 -0.48 -12.14 31.29
N SER A 104 -1.27 -11.54 32.18
CA SER A 104 -1.30 -11.91 33.60
C SER A 104 -1.77 -13.35 33.81
N GLN A 105 -1.01 -14.04 34.66
CA GLN A 105 -1.35 -15.40 35.11
C GLN A 105 -2.58 -15.40 36.03
N ASN A 106 -2.83 -14.28 36.73
CA ASN A 106 -3.99 -14.15 37.60
C ASN A 106 -5.22 -13.73 36.79
N ARG A 107 -6.00 -14.73 36.34
CA ARG A 107 -7.19 -14.50 35.50
C ARG A 107 -8.31 -13.69 36.17
N SER A 108 -8.32 -13.53 37.49
CA SER A 108 -9.31 -12.64 38.13
C SER A 108 -9.13 -11.18 37.76
N GLN A 109 -7.91 -10.76 37.40
CA GLN A 109 -7.61 -9.39 36.96
C GLN A 109 -8.28 -9.03 35.62
N LEU A 110 -8.69 -10.02 34.82
CA LEU A 110 -9.47 -9.78 33.59
C LEU A 110 -10.97 -9.57 33.84
N ILE A 111 -11.50 -9.89 35.03
CA ILE A 111 -12.95 -9.82 35.32
C ILE A 111 -13.52 -8.39 35.12
N PRO A 112 -12.86 -7.30 35.57
CA PRO A 112 -13.31 -5.93 35.29
C PRO A 112 -13.40 -5.64 33.78
N TRP A 113 -12.46 -6.16 33.00
CA TRP A 113 -12.40 -5.99 31.55
C TRP A 113 -13.50 -6.75 30.78
N PHE A 114 -14.28 -7.63 31.42
CA PHE A 114 -15.24 -8.48 30.70
C PHE A 114 -16.36 -7.72 29.98
N ARG A 115 -16.79 -6.55 30.46
CA ARG A 115 -17.78 -5.73 29.73
C ARG A 115 -17.13 -5.06 28.50
N TYR A 116 -15.98 -4.43 28.68
CA TYR A 116 -15.20 -3.84 27.59
C TYR A 116 -14.82 -4.87 26.52
N LEU A 117 -14.28 -6.03 26.92
CA LEU A 117 -13.95 -7.13 26.01
C LEU A 117 -15.17 -7.63 25.24
N ARG A 118 -16.37 -7.64 25.84
CA ARG A 118 -17.60 -8.03 25.14
C ARG A 118 -17.97 -7.04 24.04
N LEU A 119 -17.87 -5.74 24.29
CA LEU A 119 -18.12 -4.69 23.30
C LEU A 119 -17.04 -4.70 22.19
N PHE A 120 -15.78 -4.67 22.59
CA PHE A 120 -14.63 -4.64 21.69
C PHE A 120 -14.56 -5.88 20.78
N THR A 121 -14.83 -7.08 21.31
CA THR A 121 -14.88 -8.29 20.45
C THR A 121 -16.11 -8.34 19.55
N SER A 122 -17.25 -7.77 19.96
CA SER A 122 -18.42 -7.59 19.07
C SER A 122 -18.07 -6.69 17.89
N ALA A 123 -17.37 -5.57 18.15
CA ALA A 123 -16.88 -4.68 17.11
C ALA A 123 -15.93 -5.39 16.14
N LEU A 124 -14.86 -6.02 16.67
CA LEU A 124 -13.88 -6.75 15.85
C LEU A 124 -14.49 -7.90 15.04
N LEU A 125 -15.56 -8.54 15.52
CA LEU A 125 -16.25 -9.60 14.81
C LEU A 125 -16.96 -9.12 13.54
N LYS A 126 -17.57 -7.93 13.59
CA LYS A 126 -18.27 -7.32 12.45
C LYS A 126 -17.33 -6.85 11.33
N LEU A 127 -16.08 -6.52 11.68
CA LEU A 127 -15.07 -6.14 10.70
C LEU A 127 -14.73 -7.32 9.78
N PRO A 128 -14.46 -7.07 8.48
CA PRO A 128 -14.10 -8.14 7.56
C PRO A 128 -12.82 -8.85 8.01
N SER A 129 -12.85 -10.18 8.06
CA SER A 129 -11.62 -10.98 8.16
C SER A 129 -10.88 -10.91 6.83
N MET A 130 -9.56 -10.71 6.85
CA MET A 130 -8.78 -10.75 5.62
C MET A 130 -8.66 -12.17 5.06
N VAL A 131 -8.56 -12.28 3.74
CA VAL A 131 -7.93 -13.43 3.06
C VAL A 131 -6.48 -13.56 3.57
N PRO A 132 -5.90 -14.77 3.71
CA PRO A 132 -4.55 -14.93 4.26
C PRO A 132 -3.50 -14.04 3.57
N LYS A 133 -2.92 -13.09 4.32
CA LYS A 133 -1.83 -12.21 3.89
C LYS A 133 -0.67 -12.26 4.88
N ILE A 134 0.48 -11.74 4.44
CA ILE A 134 1.61 -11.47 5.32
C ILE A 134 1.35 -10.11 5.98
N LEU A 135 1.22 -10.12 7.30
CA LEU A 135 1.26 -8.91 8.13
C LEU A 135 2.63 -8.78 8.78
N TYR A 136 3.01 -7.56 9.12
CA TYR A 136 4.29 -7.24 9.73
C TYR A 136 4.12 -6.70 11.15
N ARG A 137 5.00 -7.10 12.06
CA ARG A 137 5.17 -6.50 13.39
C ARG A 137 6.65 -6.25 13.68
N GLY A 138 6.97 -5.10 14.24
CA GLY A 138 8.33 -4.72 14.63
C GLY A 138 8.61 -5.08 16.09
N VAL A 139 9.89 -5.22 16.43
CA VAL A 139 10.39 -5.18 17.81
C VAL A 139 11.80 -4.59 17.80
N GLU A 140 12.06 -3.57 18.62
CA GLU A 140 13.37 -2.91 18.77
C GLU A 140 14.42 -3.74 19.54
N ARG A 141 14.43 -5.06 19.34
CA ARG A 141 15.45 -5.96 19.89
C ARG A 141 15.61 -7.23 19.05
N ASN A 142 16.67 -7.98 19.30
CA ASN A 142 16.94 -9.25 18.62
C ASN A 142 16.20 -10.42 19.27
N MET A 143 15.20 -10.98 18.59
CA MET A 143 14.35 -12.06 19.10
C MET A 143 14.81 -13.46 18.68
N ARG A 144 15.91 -13.60 17.92
CA ARG A 144 16.30 -14.88 17.29
C ARG A 144 16.46 -16.04 18.28
N LYS A 145 17.02 -15.77 19.48
CA LYS A 145 17.20 -16.77 20.54
C LYS A 145 15.88 -17.16 21.20
N GLU A 146 14.94 -16.23 21.29
CA GLU A 146 13.61 -16.46 21.90
C GLU A 146 12.68 -17.22 20.95
N PHE A 147 12.89 -17.12 19.63
CA PHE A 147 12.04 -17.69 18.58
C PHE A 147 12.84 -18.55 17.58
N PRO A 148 13.41 -19.70 18.01
CA PRO A 148 14.03 -20.66 17.09
C PRO A 148 12.99 -21.29 16.15
N VAL A 149 13.45 -21.68 14.95
CA VAL A 149 12.61 -22.33 13.93
C VAL A 149 11.97 -23.61 14.47
N GLY A 150 10.69 -23.83 14.15
CA GLY A 150 9.88 -24.93 14.68
C GLY A 150 9.24 -24.66 16.04
N LYS A 151 9.63 -23.60 16.78
CA LYS A 151 9.00 -23.27 18.06
C LYS A 151 7.52 -22.94 17.88
N LYS A 152 6.68 -23.57 18.70
CA LYS A 152 5.26 -23.21 18.89
C LYS A 152 5.12 -22.31 20.11
N PHE A 153 4.32 -21.27 20.01
CA PHE A 153 4.07 -20.32 21.10
C PHE A 153 2.67 -19.71 20.99
N ILE A 154 2.27 -18.96 22.01
CA ILE A 154 0.99 -18.25 22.08
C ILE A 154 1.30 -16.77 22.37
N TRP A 155 0.70 -15.85 21.62
CA TRP A 155 0.63 -14.44 22.00
C TRP A 155 -0.65 -14.20 22.79
N TRP A 156 -0.54 -13.80 24.05
CA TRP A 156 -1.71 -13.63 24.93
C TRP A 156 -2.35 -12.25 24.84
N SER A 157 -1.62 -11.22 24.42
CA SER A 157 -2.16 -9.89 24.12
C SER A 157 -2.89 -9.82 22.77
N PHE A 158 -3.74 -8.81 22.57
CA PHE A 158 -4.05 -8.36 21.22
C PHE A 158 -2.77 -7.87 20.56
N THR A 159 -2.58 -8.20 19.28
CA THR A 159 -1.32 -7.94 18.58
C THR A 159 -1.58 -7.05 17.37
N SER A 160 -1.18 -5.78 17.49
CA SER A 160 -1.15 -4.80 16.41
C SER A 160 -0.10 -5.16 15.36
N CYS A 161 -0.48 -5.07 14.09
CA CYS A 161 0.35 -5.35 12.94
C CYS A 161 0.06 -4.30 11.86
N THR A 162 0.88 -4.25 10.82
CA THR A 162 0.58 -3.46 9.61
C THR A 162 0.77 -4.31 8.36
N SER A 163 0.03 -4.02 7.30
CA SER A 163 0.28 -4.61 5.96
C SER A 163 1.37 -3.86 5.20
N SER A 164 1.77 -2.67 5.66
CA SER A 164 2.73 -1.80 4.96
C SER A 164 4.14 -1.88 5.58
N PHE A 165 5.12 -2.21 4.73
CA PHE A 165 6.53 -2.18 5.14
C PHE A 165 7.03 -0.75 5.37
N ASP A 166 6.52 0.26 4.64
CA ASP A 166 6.90 1.66 4.80
C ASP A 166 6.48 2.21 6.17
N VAL A 167 5.28 1.84 6.62
CA VAL A 167 4.78 2.15 7.97
C VAL A 167 5.70 1.52 9.01
N LEU A 168 5.99 0.22 8.86
CA LEU A 168 6.89 -0.51 9.75
C LEU A 168 8.30 0.09 9.82
N GLU A 169 8.91 0.46 8.70
CA GLU A 169 10.26 1.05 8.66
C GLU A 169 10.30 2.42 9.35
N THR A 170 9.21 3.19 9.25
CA THR A 170 9.06 4.48 9.94
C THR A 170 9.10 4.33 11.46
N TYR A 171 8.51 3.25 11.99
CA TYR A 171 8.48 2.98 13.44
C TYR A 171 9.68 2.19 13.97
N LEU A 172 10.21 1.24 13.21
CA LEU A 172 11.26 0.32 13.66
C LEU A 172 12.69 0.85 13.43
N GLY A 173 12.84 1.86 12.57
CA GLY A 173 14.13 2.47 12.25
C GLY A 173 15.05 1.62 11.36
N LYS A 174 16.12 2.26 10.88
CA LYS A 174 17.01 1.71 9.83
C LYS A 174 18.30 1.05 10.36
N ALA A 175 18.59 1.19 11.64
CA ALA A 175 19.81 0.68 12.30
C ALA A 175 19.49 0.14 13.70
N GLY A 176 20.46 -0.55 14.33
CA GLY A 176 20.28 -1.16 15.65
C GLY A 176 19.73 -2.59 15.62
N GLN A 177 19.78 -3.27 16.77
CA GLN A 177 19.26 -4.62 16.94
C GLN A 177 17.74 -4.60 16.90
N ARG A 178 17.12 -5.19 15.88
CA ARG A 178 15.66 -5.17 15.71
C ARG A 178 15.16 -6.42 15.00
N THR A 179 13.91 -6.77 15.24
CA THR A 179 13.24 -7.93 14.64
C THR A 179 11.99 -7.51 13.89
N ILE A 180 11.79 -8.05 12.69
CA ILE A 180 10.51 -8.03 11.98
C ILE A 180 9.91 -9.44 12.05
N PHE A 181 8.69 -9.54 12.55
CA PHE A 181 7.87 -10.74 12.42
C PHE A 181 7.07 -10.65 11.10
N ASN A 182 7.28 -11.62 10.22
CA ASN A 182 6.48 -11.85 9.02
C ASN A 182 5.38 -12.86 9.38
N ILE A 183 4.15 -12.38 9.54
CA ILE A 183 3.05 -13.11 10.17
C ILE A 183 2.07 -13.56 9.08
N ILE A 184 1.98 -14.87 8.84
CA ILE A 184 0.94 -15.45 7.97
C ILE A 184 -0.25 -15.82 8.86
N CYS A 185 -1.37 -15.13 8.69
CA CYS A 185 -2.59 -15.29 9.48
C CYS A 185 -3.86 -15.03 8.65
N ASP A 186 -4.98 -15.60 9.08
CA ASP A 186 -6.32 -15.42 8.51
C ASP A 186 -7.32 -14.80 9.52
N SER A 187 -6.92 -14.65 10.79
CA SER A 187 -7.77 -14.17 11.87
C SER A 187 -7.66 -12.68 12.18
N ALA A 188 -6.79 -11.96 11.48
CA ALA A 188 -6.59 -10.52 11.66
C ALA A 188 -7.79 -9.71 11.15
N LYS A 189 -8.09 -8.62 11.87
CA LYS A 189 -9.14 -7.66 11.54
C LYS A 189 -8.51 -6.33 11.15
N ASP A 190 -8.96 -5.75 10.05
CA ASP A 190 -8.59 -4.39 9.66
C ASP A 190 -9.26 -3.39 10.59
N ILE A 191 -8.48 -2.58 11.31
CA ILE A 191 -9.01 -1.54 12.21
C ILE A 191 -8.63 -0.13 11.76
N SER A 192 -8.04 0.01 10.55
CA SER A 192 -7.51 1.29 10.04
C SER A 192 -8.54 2.42 10.02
N GLN A 193 -9.77 2.13 9.63
CA GLN A 193 -10.88 3.10 9.56
C GLN A 193 -11.43 3.52 10.94
N HIS A 194 -11.09 2.78 12.00
CA HIS A 194 -11.62 3.00 13.36
C HIS A 194 -10.56 3.48 14.36
N ALA A 195 -9.33 3.74 13.90
CA ALA A 195 -8.29 4.40 14.68
C ALA A 195 -8.45 5.94 14.64
N LEU A 196 -8.08 6.64 15.72
CA LEU A 196 -8.08 8.11 15.73
C LEU A 196 -7.04 8.70 14.74
N TYR A 197 -5.96 7.96 14.50
CA TYR A 197 -4.90 8.31 13.57
C TYR A 197 -4.82 7.24 12.47
N GLN A 198 -5.46 7.51 11.33
CA GLN A 198 -5.66 6.54 10.23
C GLN A 198 -4.37 6.22 9.42
N THR A 199 -3.20 6.72 9.84
CA THR A 199 -1.93 6.65 9.09
C THR A 199 -1.19 5.30 9.19
N GLU A 200 -1.69 4.36 9.99
CA GLU A 200 -0.92 3.18 10.41
C GLU A 200 -1.25 1.89 9.64
N ASN A 201 -2.33 1.88 8.83
CA ASN A 201 -2.88 0.66 8.23
C ASN A 201 -2.92 -0.49 9.25
N GLU A 202 -3.45 -0.20 10.46
CA GLU A 202 -3.34 -1.08 11.62
C GLU A 202 -4.29 -2.28 11.47
N PHE A 203 -3.73 -3.48 11.56
CA PHE A 203 -4.44 -4.75 11.64
C PHE A 203 -4.30 -5.32 13.03
N LEU A 204 -5.38 -5.86 13.59
CA LEU A 204 -5.39 -6.40 14.94
C LEU A 204 -5.64 -7.91 14.93
N LEU A 205 -4.72 -8.65 15.54
CA LEU A 205 -4.91 -10.06 15.88
C LEU A 205 -5.56 -10.18 17.26
N TYR A 206 -6.49 -11.11 17.38
CA TYR A 206 -7.09 -11.52 18.65
C TYR A 206 -6.04 -12.05 19.64
N PRO A 207 -6.31 -11.99 20.95
CA PRO A 207 -5.45 -12.57 21.98
C PRO A 207 -5.51 -14.10 22.00
N ALA A 208 -4.52 -14.69 22.67
CA ALA A 208 -4.34 -16.13 22.85
C ALA A 208 -4.26 -16.94 21.54
N ARG A 209 -3.73 -16.34 20.47
CA ARG A 209 -3.50 -17.01 19.18
C ARG A 209 -2.17 -17.75 19.17
N GLN A 210 -2.16 -18.93 18.55
CA GLN A 210 -1.06 -19.87 18.57
C GLN A 210 -0.29 -19.82 17.25
N PHE A 211 1.03 -19.64 17.31
CA PHE A 211 1.89 -19.50 16.14
C PHE A 211 2.99 -20.54 16.13
N THR A 212 3.48 -20.87 14.94
CA THR A 212 4.71 -21.68 14.74
C THR A 212 5.73 -20.87 13.97
N VAL A 213 6.98 -20.84 14.42
CA VAL A 213 8.10 -20.22 13.68
C VAL A 213 8.45 -21.09 12.48
N THR A 214 8.30 -20.57 11.27
CA THR A 214 8.53 -21.30 10.02
C THR A 214 9.92 -21.09 9.44
N SER A 215 10.50 -19.88 9.59
CA SER A 215 11.88 -19.60 9.20
C SER A 215 12.44 -18.37 9.93
N SER A 216 13.76 -18.18 9.85
CA SER A 216 14.48 -17.10 10.53
C SER A 216 15.68 -16.67 9.68
N LEU A 217 15.76 -15.40 9.31
CA LEU A 217 16.78 -14.83 8.41
C LEU A 217 17.44 -13.61 9.05
N TYR A 218 18.77 -13.56 9.11
CA TYR A 218 19.49 -12.33 9.45
C TYR A 218 19.68 -11.51 8.17
N ALA A 219 19.16 -10.28 8.14
CA ALA A 219 19.11 -9.44 6.93
C ALA A 219 20.23 -8.37 6.89
N GLY A 220 21.20 -8.43 7.80
CA GLY A 220 22.27 -7.44 7.93
C GLY A 220 21.88 -6.26 8.83
N ASN A 221 22.84 -5.39 9.15
CA ASN A 221 22.65 -4.14 9.91
C ASN A 221 21.85 -4.28 11.21
N GLY A 222 21.97 -5.40 11.93
CA GLY A 222 21.22 -5.67 13.16
C GLY A 222 19.76 -6.10 12.97
N LEU A 223 19.28 -6.22 11.73
CA LEU A 223 17.92 -6.67 11.41
C LEU A 223 17.82 -8.20 11.38
N GLN A 224 16.92 -8.73 12.21
CA GLN A 224 16.46 -10.10 12.19
C GLN A 224 15.05 -10.16 11.57
N ILE A 225 14.80 -11.10 10.68
CA ILE A 225 13.46 -11.42 10.18
C ILE A 225 13.07 -12.80 10.70
N ILE A 226 11.85 -12.94 11.22
CA ILE A 226 11.30 -14.20 11.74
C ILE A 226 9.95 -14.43 11.09
N HIS A 227 9.82 -15.49 10.30
CA HIS A 227 8.54 -15.87 9.72
C HIS A 227 7.78 -16.74 10.70
N ILE A 228 6.52 -16.40 10.94
CA ILE A 228 5.61 -17.17 11.78
C ILE A 228 4.30 -17.41 11.03
N LYS A 229 3.66 -18.55 11.29
CA LYS A 229 2.36 -18.89 10.74
C LYS A 229 1.37 -19.16 11.88
N GLU A 230 0.18 -18.57 11.80
CA GLU A 230 -0.93 -18.89 12.71
C GLU A 230 -1.30 -20.37 12.56
N THR A 231 -1.60 -21.01 13.68
CA THR A 231 -2.00 -22.41 13.75
C THR A 231 -3.21 -22.53 14.65
N GLN A 232 -4.21 -23.31 14.23
CA GLN A 232 -5.33 -23.61 15.11
C GLN A 232 -4.87 -24.41 16.32
N SER A 233 -5.31 -23.99 17.51
CA SER A 233 -5.11 -24.76 18.73
C SER A 233 -6.20 -25.81 18.88
N ARG A 234 -5.87 -26.98 19.45
CA ARG A 234 -6.84 -28.08 19.66
C ARG A 234 -8.02 -27.68 20.55
N TYR A 235 -7.84 -26.67 21.41
CA TYR A 235 -8.90 -26.08 22.22
C TYR A 235 -8.81 -24.55 22.15
N PRO A 236 -9.92 -23.82 21.90
CA PRO A 236 -9.88 -22.36 21.81
C PRO A 236 -9.52 -21.73 23.17
N LEU A 237 -8.38 -21.05 23.21
CA LEU A 237 -7.86 -20.32 24.38
C LEU A 237 -8.49 -18.94 24.53
N PHE A 238 -8.95 -18.38 23.43
CA PHE A 238 -9.89 -17.27 23.35
C PHE A 238 -11.05 -17.74 22.46
N ARG A 239 -12.29 -17.52 22.89
CA ARG A 239 -13.45 -17.78 22.05
C ARG A 239 -13.86 -16.49 21.35
N THR A 240 -14.40 -16.68 20.15
CA THR A 240 -15.24 -15.71 19.46
C THR A 240 -16.54 -16.44 19.12
N SER A 241 -17.66 -15.73 19.01
CA SER A 241 -18.99 -16.37 18.80
C SER A 241 -19.15 -17.10 17.44
N GLU A 242 -18.14 -17.05 16.57
CA GLU A 242 -18.03 -17.87 15.36
C GLU A 242 -17.63 -19.33 15.67
N THR A 243 -17.00 -19.61 16.82
CA THR A 243 -16.45 -20.94 17.15
C THR A 243 -17.47 -21.98 17.65
N SER A 244 -18.78 -21.69 17.55
CA SER A 244 -19.87 -22.57 18.04
C SER A 244 -20.62 -23.38 16.97
N SER A 245 -20.28 -23.25 15.69
CA SER A 245 -21.01 -23.91 14.58
C SER A 245 -20.45 -25.26 14.11
N PHE A 246 -19.62 -25.94 14.93
CA PHE A 246 -19.19 -27.32 14.68
C PHE A 246 -19.41 -28.21 15.91
N THR A 247 -20.67 -28.54 16.19
CA THR A 247 -21.10 -29.80 16.84
C THR A 247 -22.55 -30.09 16.47
N SER A 248 -22.86 -31.35 16.20
CA SER A 248 -24.13 -31.81 15.62
C SER A 248 -25.19 -32.17 16.67
N ALA A 249 -26.44 -31.70 16.49
CA ALA A 249 -27.65 -32.33 17.05
C ALA A 249 -28.98 -31.82 16.41
N ASN A 250 -29.52 -32.62 15.50
CA ASN A 250 -30.93 -32.93 15.20
C ASN A 250 -32.13 -32.00 15.57
N MET A 251 -32.95 -31.79 14.52
CA MET A 251 -34.41 -31.99 14.39
C MET A 251 -35.47 -31.02 14.97
N SER A 252 -36.36 -30.62 14.04
CA SER A 252 -37.81 -30.29 14.19
C SER A 252 -38.15 -29.00 14.98
N GLN A 253 -39.01 -28.08 14.54
CA GLN A 253 -40.33 -28.23 13.88
C GLN A 253 -40.69 -27.00 13.01
N ILE A 254 -41.72 -27.14 12.16
CA ILE A 254 -42.37 -26.09 11.34
C ILE A 254 -43.77 -25.82 11.93
N PRO A 255 -44.23 -24.55 12.08
CA PRO A 255 -45.26 -24.01 11.17
C PRO A 255 -44.98 -22.53 10.77
N ASN A 256 -44.82 -22.18 9.50
CA ASN A 256 -45.80 -21.98 8.41
C ASN A 256 -46.53 -20.59 8.45
N PRO A 257 -46.66 -19.84 7.33
CA PRO A 257 -46.87 -18.38 7.33
C PRO A 257 -48.30 -17.92 7.00
N LYS A 258 -48.55 -16.60 7.17
CA LYS A 258 -49.65 -15.74 6.68
C LYS A 258 -49.31 -14.29 7.14
N LEU A 259 -49.70 -13.17 6.51
CA LEU A 259 -50.56 -12.88 5.35
C LEU A 259 -50.20 -11.48 4.78
N PHE A 260 -50.54 -11.26 3.49
CA PHE A 260 -50.87 -9.99 2.81
C PHE A 260 -50.08 -9.64 1.54
N ALA A 261 -50.86 -9.22 0.54
CA ALA A 261 -50.49 -8.79 -0.80
C ALA A 261 -51.29 -7.50 -1.14
N LEU A 262 -51.14 -7.00 -2.37
CA LEU A 262 -51.81 -5.83 -2.96
C LEU A 262 -51.20 -4.49 -2.48
N PHE A 263 -50.76 -3.57 -3.36
CA PHE A 263 -51.50 -3.01 -4.50
C PHE A 263 -50.74 -2.96 -5.82
N SER A 264 -51.50 -2.80 -6.91
CA SER A 264 -51.07 -2.66 -8.31
C SER A 264 -51.35 -1.24 -8.85
N ASP A 265 -50.90 -1.02 -10.09
CA ASP A 265 -51.38 -0.01 -11.06
C ASP A 265 -50.90 1.45 -10.92
N SER A 266 -50.68 2.23 -12.01
CA SER A 266 -50.38 1.91 -13.43
C SER A 266 -50.01 3.20 -14.22
N LEU A 267 -49.41 3.07 -15.44
CA LEU A 267 -49.40 4.05 -16.57
C LEU A 267 -48.69 5.43 -16.36
N THR A 268 -48.11 6.18 -17.34
CA THR A 268 -47.67 5.93 -18.75
C THR A 268 -46.68 7.00 -19.26
N THR A 269 -45.77 6.58 -20.15
CA THR A 269 -45.17 7.24 -21.34
C THR A 269 -44.82 8.75 -21.42
N SER A 270 -43.57 9.04 -21.80
CA SER A 270 -43.25 9.95 -22.92
C SER A 270 -41.91 9.53 -23.57
N LEU A 271 -41.83 9.50 -24.91
CA LEU A 271 -40.75 8.84 -25.66
C LEU A 271 -40.35 9.63 -26.92
N ILE A 272 -39.04 9.88 -27.11
CA ILE A 272 -38.40 10.46 -28.30
C ILE A 272 -37.01 9.77 -28.39
N LEU A 273 -36.79 8.68 -29.15
CA LEU A 273 -36.52 8.57 -30.61
C LEU A 273 -35.42 9.54 -31.07
N SER A 274 -34.33 9.13 -31.74
CA SER A 274 -34.09 8.06 -32.73
C SER A 274 -32.59 7.65 -32.69
N GLN A 275 -32.00 6.63 -33.33
CA GLN A 275 -32.31 5.46 -34.21
C GLN A 275 -30.97 4.64 -34.26
N SER A 276 -30.77 3.47 -34.90
CA SER A 276 -31.51 2.20 -35.14
C SER A 276 -30.52 1.28 -35.94
N ILE A 277 -30.63 -0.05 -36.11
CA ILE A 277 -31.68 -1.07 -35.90
C ILE A 277 -31.02 -2.34 -35.32
N GLY A 278 -31.72 -3.09 -34.46
CA GLY A 278 -31.39 -4.48 -34.09
C GLY A 278 -32.56 -5.08 -33.28
N THR A 279 -33.25 -6.08 -33.82
CA THR A 279 -34.58 -6.52 -33.35
C THR A 279 -34.59 -7.03 -31.90
N PHE A 280 -35.42 -6.40 -31.06
CA PHE A 280 -35.61 -6.77 -29.66
C PHE A 280 -36.57 -7.96 -29.52
N ASN A 281 -36.01 -9.14 -29.27
CA ASN A 281 -36.67 -10.23 -28.55
C ASN A 281 -35.58 -11.02 -27.79
N GLU A 282 -35.93 -11.52 -26.59
CA GLU A 282 -35.01 -11.94 -25.52
C GLU A 282 -34.21 -10.79 -24.87
N LYS A 283 -34.36 -10.63 -23.54
CA LYS A 283 -33.43 -9.83 -22.73
C LYS A 283 -32.11 -10.58 -22.60
N LYS A 284 -31.21 -10.42 -23.58
CA LYS A 284 -29.81 -10.87 -23.44
C LYS A 284 -29.14 -10.07 -22.32
N PHE A 285 -28.95 -10.71 -21.18
CA PHE A 285 -28.02 -10.24 -20.18
C PHE A 285 -26.61 -10.29 -20.78
N PHE A 286 -25.91 -9.15 -20.81
CA PHE A 286 -24.59 -9.07 -21.41
C PHE A 286 -23.56 -9.76 -20.52
N THR A 287 -22.86 -10.74 -21.10
CA THR A 287 -21.69 -11.38 -20.48
C THR A 287 -20.54 -10.37 -20.38
N MET A 288 -19.86 -10.33 -19.24
CA MET A 288 -18.68 -9.50 -19.01
C MET A 288 -17.42 -10.39 -18.86
N SER A 289 -16.28 -9.92 -19.35
CA SER A 289 -14.96 -10.50 -19.06
C SER A 289 -14.23 -9.68 -18.00
N ARG A 290 -13.47 -10.36 -17.15
CA ARG A 290 -12.46 -9.77 -16.28
C ARG A 290 -11.20 -10.63 -16.24
N LYS A 291 -10.04 -10.05 -16.54
CA LYS A 291 -8.74 -10.68 -16.29
C LYS A 291 -8.59 -11.03 -14.79
N ALA A 292 -8.13 -12.24 -14.50
CA ALA A 292 -8.12 -12.81 -13.14
C ALA A 292 -6.90 -12.35 -12.32
N ILE A 293 -6.89 -11.08 -11.93
CA ILE A 293 -5.83 -10.50 -11.07
C ILE A 293 -5.85 -11.08 -9.65
N ASP A 294 -7.04 -11.50 -9.20
CA ASP A 294 -7.28 -12.25 -7.97
C ASP A 294 -7.55 -13.72 -8.34
N SER A 295 -6.69 -14.65 -7.92
CA SER A 295 -6.79 -16.08 -8.25
C SER A 295 -7.73 -16.88 -7.33
N SER A 296 -8.40 -16.23 -6.37
CA SER A 296 -9.34 -16.88 -5.45
C SER A 296 -10.69 -17.24 -6.08
N GLY A 297 -11.05 -16.63 -7.21
CA GLY A 297 -12.35 -16.80 -7.86
C GLY A 297 -12.62 -18.24 -8.30
N ARG A 298 -13.87 -18.70 -8.08
CA ARG A 298 -14.37 -20.05 -8.41
C ARG A 298 -15.70 -19.94 -9.15
N LEU A 299 -16.09 -20.99 -9.86
CA LEU A 299 -17.41 -21.07 -10.47
C LEU A 299 -18.49 -20.92 -9.40
N GLY A 300 -19.40 -19.95 -9.58
CA GLY A 300 -20.41 -19.56 -8.59
C GLY A 300 -19.98 -18.43 -7.64
N SER A 301 -18.75 -17.91 -7.76
CA SER A 301 -18.30 -16.73 -7.00
C SER A 301 -19.09 -15.49 -7.38
N LEU A 302 -19.63 -14.80 -6.38
CA LEU A 302 -20.28 -13.50 -6.49
C LEU A 302 -19.24 -12.39 -6.61
N TYR A 303 -19.57 -11.37 -7.40
CA TYR A 303 -18.65 -10.31 -7.81
C TYR A 303 -19.32 -8.93 -7.67
N ASP A 304 -18.62 -8.00 -7.02
CA ASP A 304 -18.92 -6.56 -7.03
C ASP A 304 -18.15 -5.90 -8.17
N GLY A 305 -18.81 -5.74 -9.31
CA GLY A 305 -18.29 -5.03 -10.48
C GLY A 305 -18.03 -3.53 -10.26
N TYR A 306 -18.53 -2.90 -9.18
CA TYR A 306 -18.17 -1.51 -8.88
C TYR A 306 -16.73 -1.39 -8.41
N LYS A 307 -16.29 -2.38 -7.62
CA LYS A 307 -14.97 -2.46 -6.98
C LYS A 307 -14.04 -3.51 -7.59
N ASP A 308 -14.49 -4.23 -8.62
CA ASP A 308 -13.84 -5.44 -9.18
C ASP A 308 -13.41 -6.45 -8.09
N LEU A 309 -14.34 -6.73 -7.16
CA LEU A 309 -14.10 -7.51 -5.93
C LEU A 309 -14.90 -8.83 -5.93
N ILE A 310 -14.20 -9.95 -5.73
CA ILE A 310 -14.83 -11.25 -5.41
C ILE A 310 -15.28 -11.24 -3.94
N LEU A 311 -16.53 -11.64 -3.69
CA LEU A 311 -17.18 -11.51 -2.37
C LEU A 311 -17.27 -12.84 -1.60
N GLY A 312 -17.66 -13.91 -2.29
CA GLY A 312 -18.00 -15.20 -1.72
C GLY A 312 -18.65 -16.09 -2.79
N THR A 313 -19.09 -17.29 -2.48
CA THR A 313 -19.67 -18.23 -3.46
C THR A 313 -21.14 -18.53 -3.19
N ALA A 314 -21.98 -18.46 -4.21
CA ALA A 314 -23.29 -19.11 -4.19
C ALA A 314 -23.10 -20.62 -4.40
N ASN A 315 -23.93 -21.45 -3.76
CA ASN A 315 -24.00 -22.87 -4.12
C ASN A 315 -24.68 -23.04 -5.49
N MET A 316 -24.13 -23.92 -6.31
CA MET A 316 -24.50 -24.09 -7.72
C MET A 316 -24.51 -25.58 -8.05
N ASN A 317 -25.40 -26.02 -8.93
CA ASN A 317 -25.47 -27.43 -9.34
C ASN A 317 -24.20 -27.83 -10.11
N SER A 318 -23.32 -28.61 -9.47
CA SER A 318 -22.03 -29.01 -10.04
C SER A 318 -22.13 -29.94 -11.25
N LYS A 319 -23.30 -30.53 -11.51
CA LYS A 319 -23.54 -31.41 -12.68
C LYS A 319 -23.65 -30.66 -14.01
N GLU A 320 -23.91 -29.35 -13.97
CA GLU A 320 -24.02 -28.48 -15.15
C GLU A 320 -22.69 -27.82 -15.55
N LYS A 321 -21.57 -28.27 -14.97
CA LYS A 321 -20.22 -27.80 -15.33
C LYS A 321 -19.74 -28.50 -16.60
N GLN A 322 -19.32 -27.71 -17.57
CA GLN A 322 -18.64 -28.14 -18.78
C GLN A 322 -17.16 -27.71 -18.69
N CYS A 323 -16.27 -28.50 -19.25
CA CYS A 323 -14.84 -28.21 -19.31
C CYS A 323 -14.36 -28.47 -20.74
N GLN A 324 -13.75 -27.46 -21.37
CA GLN A 324 -13.24 -27.52 -22.73
C GLN A 324 -11.74 -27.18 -22.75
N ALA A 325 -10.93 -28.02 -23.39
CA ALA A 325 -9.54 -27.67 -23.70
C ALA A 325 -9.52 -26.67 -24.87
N LEU A 326 -8.76 -25.59 -24.74
CA LEU A 326 -8.69 -24.50 -25.72
C LEU A 326 -7.27 -24.24 -26.25
N LYS A 327 -6.23 -24.58 -25.47
CA LYS A 327 -4.80 -24.62 -25.87
C LYS A 327 -4.36 -23.55 -26.88
N SER A 328 -4.14 -22.32 -26.41
CA SER A 328 -3.56 -21.24 -27.22
C SER A 328 -2.49 -20.46 -26.46
N ASN A 329 -1.34 -20.21 -27.09
CA ASN A 329 -0.28 -19.36 -26.54
C ASN A 329 -0.26 -17.96 -27.18
N HIS A 330 0.28 -16.99 -26.45
CA HIS A 330 0.55 -15.64 -26.94
C HIS A 330 1.82 -15.10 -26.28
N CYS A 331 2.68 -14.44 -27.05
CA CYS A 331 3.90 -13.84 -26.54
C CYS A 331 4.24 -12.54 -27.27
N MET A 332 4.56 -11.51 -26.50
CA MET A 332 4.86 -10.16 -26.97
C MET A 332 6.08 -9.58 -26.24
N ILE A 333 6.88 -8.81 -26.97
CA ILE A 333 7.99 -8.04 -26.42
C ILE A 333 7.67 -6.57 -26.67
N ILE A 334 7.62 -5.75 -25.63
CA ILE A 334 7.41 -4.30 -25.69
C ILE A 334 8.70 -3.60 -25.27
N ASN A 335 9.14 -2.65 -26.07
CA ASN A 335 10.31 -1.83 -25.76
C ASN A 335 9.90 -0.62 -24.93
N GLY A 336 10.61 -0.37 -23.83
CA GLY A 336 10.50 0.89 -23.11
C GLY A 336 10.98 2.06 -23.97
N SER A 337 10.34 3.22 -23.79
CA SER A 337 10.71 4.49 -24.41
C SER A 337 10.55 5.58 -23.36
N LYS A 338 11.41 6.60 -23.40
CA LYS A 338 11.30 7.78 -22.52
C LYS A 338 10.17 8.71 -22.95
N ASP A 339 9.76 8.64 -24.23
CA ASP A 339 8.90 9.62 -24.89
C ASP A 339 7.43 9.16 -24.99
N LYS A 340 7.15 7.92 -24.57
CA LYS A 340 5.80 7.32 -24.64
C LYS A 340 5.32 6.89 -23.25
N LYS A 341 4.18 7.43 -22.82
CA LYS A 341 3.40 6.87 -21.70
C LYS A 341 2.97 5.45 -22.09
N LEU A 342 3.46 4.45 -21.36
CA LEU A 342 3.25 3.02 -21.65
C LEU A 342 2.24 2.41 -20.67
N ASN A 343 0.98 2.26 -21.07
CA ASN A 343 0.02 1.48 -20.31
C ASN A 343 0.15 -0.02 -20.66
N ILE A 344 1.03 -0.72 -19.96
CA ILE A 344 1.31 -2.14 -20.25
C ILE A 344 0.06 -3.01 -20.10
N LEU A 345 -0.81 -2.72 -19.12
CA LEU A 345 -2.06 -3.48 -18.93
C LEU A 345 -3.03 -3.31 -20.11
N GLN A 346 -3.11 -2.11 -20.70
CA GLN A 346 -3.85 -1.87 -21.94
C GLN A 346 -3.27 -2.66 -23.11
N MET A 347 -1.94 -2.66 -23.26
CA MET A 347 -1.25 -3.36 -24.35
C MET A 347 -1.41 -4.88 -24.30
N ILE A 348 -1.57 -5.47 -23.11
CA ILE A 348 -1.83 -6.91 -22.95
C ILE A 348 -3.33 -7.27 -22.89
N GLY A 349 -4.23 -6.30 -23.14
CA GLY A 349 -5.67 -6.53 -23.27
C GLY A 349 -6.45 -6.62 -21.96
N VAL A 350 -5.98 -6.02 -20.86
CA VAL A 350 -6.79 -5.91 -19.62
C VAL A 350 -7.94 -4.94 -19.83
N GLU A 351 -9.14 -5.31 -19.36
CA GLU A 351 -10.37 -4.56 -19.58
C GLU A 351 -10.31 -3.16 -18.96
N ASN A 352 -10.83 -2.15 -19.67
CA ASN A 352 -10.73 -0.73 -19.33
C ASN A 352 -11.13 -0.43 -17.88
N GLU A 353 -12.19 -1.05 -17.38
CA GLU A 353 -12.66 -0.79 -16.02
C GLU A 353 -11.75 -1.43 -14.97
N LEU A 354 -11.16 -2.60 -15.25
CA LEU A 354 -10.22 -3.26 -14.37
C LEU A 354 -8.86 -2.53 -14.32
N ARG A 355 -8.40 -1.98 -15.46
CA ARG A 355 -7.26 -1.07 -15.52
C ARG A 355 -7.48 0.14 -14.61
N LEU A 356 -8.65 0.78 -14.73
CA LEU A 356 -9.01 1.92 -13.90
C LEU A 356 -9.13 1.56 -12.41
N SER A 357 -9.71 0.41 -12.07
CA SER A 357 -9.83 -0.08 -10.67
C SER A 357 -8.49 -0.34 -10.01
N THR A 358 -7.52 -0.86 -10.76
CA THR A 358 -6.17 -1.15 -10.25
C THR A 358 -5.30 0.10 -10.23
N LEU A 359 -5.50 1.06 -11.14
CA LEU A 359 -4.78 2.34 -11.14
C LEU A 359 -5.24 3.26 -9.99
N LEU A 360 -6.55 3.31 -9.73
CA LEU A 360 -7.17 4.13 -8.66
C LEU A 360 -7.11 3.49 -7.25
N ASN A 361 -6.43 2.36 -7.08
CA ASN A 361 -6.43 1.58 -5.84
C ASN A 361 -7.84 1.16 -5.33
N ILE A 362 -8.89 1.21 -6.17
CA ILE A 362 -10.22 0.63 -5.87
C ILE A 362 -10.07 -0.87 -5.58
N ARG A 363 -9.16 -1.52 -6.32
CA ARG A 363 -8.81 -2.93 -6.17
C ARG A 363 -7.31 -3.07 -5.96
N GLU A 364 -6.94 -3.96 -5.02
CA GLU A 364 -5.54 -4.31 -4.76
C GLU A 364 -4.85 -4.90 -6.00
N LYS A 365 -3.68 -4.33 -6.32
CA LYS A 365 -2.84 -4.68 -7.47
C LYS A 365 -2.14 -6.02 -7.21
N THR A 366 -2.78 -7.09 -7.67
CA THR A 366 -2.32 -8.49 -7.48
C THR A 366 -2.06 -9.16 -8.82
N GLY A 367 -1.30 -10.26 -8.80
CA GLY A 367 -0.92 -10.99 -10.02
C GLY A 367 -0.18 -10.10 -11.03
N ILE A 368 -0.68 -10.04 -12.26
CA ILE A 368 -0.13 -9.15 -13.29
C ILE A 368 -0.40 -7.65 -13.05
N ALA A 369 -1.45 -7.27 -12.32
CA ALA A 369 -1.78 -5.87 -12.07
C ALA A 369 -0.79 -5.17 -11.12
N ALA A 370 0.00 -5.93 -10.36
CA ALA A 370 1.11 -5.43 -9.55
C ALA A 370 2.21 -4.71 -10.37
N ILE A 371 2.19 -4.81 -11.70
CA ILE A 371 3.04 -3.96 -12.57
C ILE A 371 2.74 -2.46 -12.42
N ASN A 372 1.54 -2.09 -11.97
CA ASN A 372 1.19 -0.71 -11.63
C ASN A 372 1.95 -0.17 -10.41
N ASP A 373 2.74 -0.99 -9.72
CA ASP A 373 3.67 -0.59 -8.66
C ASP A 373 5.15 -0.75 -9.05
N TYR A 374 5.46 -1.01 -10.34
CA TYR A 374 6.84 -1.05 -10.82
C TYR A 374 7.54 0.31 -10.60
N SER A 375 8.60 0.30 -9.80
CA SER A 375 9.20 1.50 -9.21
C SER A 375 10.52 1.95 -9.83
N TYR A 376 10.91 1.37 -10.98
CA TYR A 376 12.18 1.69 -11.65
C TYR A 376 11.93 2.51 -12.93
N PRO A 377 12.87 3.35 -13.37
CA PRO A 377 12.72 4.15 -14.58
C PRO A 377 12.49 3.28 -15.83
N ILE A 378 11.42 3.55 -16.56
CA ILE A 378 11.15 2.94 -17.87
C ILE A 378 11.89 3.78 -18.94
N ASN A 379 12.72 3.15 -19.75
CA ASN A 379 13.53 3.82 -20.76
C ASN A 379 13.89 2.88 -21.93
N GLU A 380 14.71 3.37 -22.86
CA GLU A 380 15.22 2.63 -24.03
C GLU A 380 15.93 1.30 -23.71
N TYR A 381 16.38 1.10 -22.46
CA TYR A 381 17.00 -0.13 -21.93
C TYR A 381 16.02 -1.02 -21.15
N THR A 382 14.74 -0.67 -21.07
CA THR A 382 13.70 -1.52 -20.44
C THR A 382 13.02 -2.38 -21.50
N ARG A 383 12.69 -3.63 -21.17
CA ARG A 383 11.84 -4.53 -21.98
C ARG A 383 10.74 -5.12 -21.13
N PHE A 384 9.54 -5.20 -21.67
CA PHE A 384 8.45 -5.97 -21.09
C PHE A 384 8.23 -7.21 -21.96
N PHE A 385 8.51 -8.38 -21.41
CA PHE A 385 8.30 -9.66 -22.06
C PHE A 385 7.02 -10.27 -21.48
N TYR A 386 5.94 -10.25 -22.26
CA TYR A 386 4.64 -10.82 -21.88
C TYR A 386 4.49 -12.21 -22.49
N TYR A 387 4.02 -13.15 -21.67
CA TYR A 387 3.65 -14.50 -22.08
C TYR A 387 2.32 -14.88 -21.46
N SER A 388 1.40 -15.40 -22.28
CA SER A 388 0.12 -15.94 -21.85
C SER A 388 -0.13 -17.29 -22.52
N TYR A 389 -0.70 -18.24 -21.79
CA TYR A 389 -1.10 -19.55 -22.31
C TYR A 389 -2.45 -19.94 -21.71
N LEU A 390 -3.45 -20.11 -22.58
CA LEU A 390 -4.76 -20.66 -22.25
C LEU A 390 -4.73 -22.18 -22.41
N ASP A 391 -5.03 -22.91 -21.33
CA ASP A 391 -5.09 -24.38 -21.31
C ASP A 391 -6.53 -24.87 -21.55
N ARG A 392 -7.42 -24.56 -20.60
CA ARG A 392 -8.84 -24.94 -20.60
C ARG A 392 -9.75 -23.84 -20.07
N GLU A 393 -11.02 -23.93 -20.43
CA GLU A 393 -12.13 -23.17 -19.86
C GLU A 393 -13.08 -24.11 -19.12
N GLU A 394 -13.43 -23.77 -17.89
CA GLU A 394 -14.52 -24.38 -17.13
C GLU A 394 -15.71 -23.41 -17.10
N GLN A 395 -16.90 -23.84 -17.51
CA GLN A 395 -18.08 -22.98 -17.56
C GLN A 395 -19.35 -23.72 -17.11
N PHE A 396 -20.30 -23.01 -16.51
CA PHE A 396 -21.67 -23.50 -16.35
C PHE A 396 -22.46 -23.38 -17.66
N SER A 397 -23.47 -24.25 -17.85
CA SER A 397 -24.39 -24.13 -18.98
C SER A 397 -25.11 -22.76 -19.03
N ASN A 398 -25.60 -22.32 -20.20
CA ASN A 398 -26.31 -21.03 -20.29
C ASN A 398 -27.81 -21.16 -19.93
N ASN A 399 -28.15 -21.96 -18.89
CA ASN A 399 -29.52 -22.32 -18.53
C ASN A 399 -29.76 -22.16 -17.01
N PRO A 400 -30.18 -20.96 -16.55
CA PRO A 400 -30.27 -20.66 -15.12
C PRO A 400 -31.06 -21.68 -14.29
N PRO A 401 -32.27 -22.13 -14.70
CA PRO A 401 -33.04 -23.15 -13.97
C PRO A 401 -32.32 -24.46 -13.68
N LYS A 402 -31.31 -24.85 -14.48
CA LYS A 402 -30.55 -26.10 -14.25
C LYS A 402 -29.43 -25.94 -13.22
N ILE A 403 -28.92 -24.72 -13.07
CA ILE A 403 -27.71 -24.40 -12.29
C ILE A 403 -28.07 -23.81 -10.93
N GLN A 404 -29.14 -23.02 -10.90
CA GLN A 404 -29.69 -22.39 -9.71
C GLN A 404 -29.91 -23.45 -8.62
N SER A 405 -29.36 -23.21 -7.44
CA SER A 405 -29.68 -24.03 -6.26
C SER A 405 -30.80 -23.38 -5.45
N SER A 406 -31.39 -24.15 -4.54
CA SER A 406 -32.31 -23.64 -3.52
C SER A 406 -31.60 -22.93 -2.35
N ASP A 407 -30.26 -22.79 -2.40
CA ASP A 407 -29.51 -22.09 -1.36
C ASP A 407 -29.70 -20.58 -1.47
N GLU A 408 -30.35 -19.98 -0.48
CA GLU A 408 -30.51 -18.53 -0.41
C GLU A 408 -29.30 -17.79 0.17
N SER A 409 -28.22 -18.49 0.53
CA SER A 409 -27.09 -17.88 1.25
C SER A 409 -26.32 -16.82 0.46
N PHE A 410 -26.57 -16.69 -0.85
CA PHE A 410 -26.09 -15.56 -1.67
C PHE A 410 -26.73 -14.22 -1.27
N LYS A 411 -27.95 -14.22 -0.70
CA LYS A 411 -28.69 -12.98 -0.35
C LYS A 411 -27.97 -12.11 0.67
N ARG A 412 -27.05 -12.68 1.46
CA ARG A 412 -26.22 -11.93 2.43
C ARG A 412 -25.25 -10.94 1.76
N TYR A 413 -24.87 -11.18 0.50
CA TYR A 413 -23.87 -10.38 -0.22
C TYR A 413 -24.55 -9.24 -0.98
N THR A 414 -25.19 -8.32 -0.26
CA THR A 414 -26.08 -7.27 -0.78
C THR A 414 -25.47 -6.35 -1.85
N VAL A 415 -24.14 -6.30 -1.97
CA VAL A 415 -23.42 -5.50 -2.98
C VAL A 415 -23.07 -6.27 -4.27
N ALA A 416 -23.37 -7.57 -4.35
CA ALA A 416 -23.08 -8.36 -5.54
C ALA A 416 -23.85 -7.82 -6.77
N THR A 417 -23.13 -7.64 -7.88
CA THR A 417 -23.69 -7.25 -9.17
C THR A 417 -23.65 -8.39 -10.18
N HIS A 418 -22.62 -9.25 -10.10
CA HIS A 418 -22.40 -10.37 -11.04
C HIS A 418 -22.08 -11.68 -10.30
N ILE A 419 -22.07 -12.77 -11.06
CA ILE A 419 -21.62 -14.11 -10.66
C ILE A 419 -20.67 -14.67 -11.73
N ILE A 420 -19.58 -15.30 -11.29
CA ILE A 420 -18.61 -16.00 -12.14
C ILE A 420 -19.25 -17.30 -12.64
N ILE A 421 -19.55 -17.34 -13.94
CA ILE A 421 -20.11 -18.50 -14.63
C ILE A 421 -19.07 -19.26 -15.45
N GLY A 422 -17.91 -18.68 -15.71
CA GLY A 422 -16.81 -19.29 -16.45
C GLY A 422 -15.44 -18.88 -15.92
N ILE A 423 -14.47 -19.76 -16.03
CA ILE A 423 -13.07 -19.54 -15.67
C ILE A 423 -12.19 -20.10 -16.77
N GLN A 424 -11.41 -19.23 -17.41
CA GLN A 424 -10.31 -19.63 -18.26
C GLN A 424 -9.07 -19.82 -17.40
N THR A 425 -8.29 -20.88 -17.66
CA THR A 425 -7.13 -21.25 -16.83
C THR A 425 -5.88 -21.47 -17.67
N GLY A 426 -4.72 -21.19 -17.07
CA GLY A 426 -3.40 -21.31 -17.68
C GLY A 426 -2.43 -20.25 -17.17
N ILE A 427 -1.36 -19.99 -17.92
CA ILE A 427 -0.20 -19.20 -17.47
C ILE A 427 -0.36 -17.73 -17.91
N ASP A 428 -0.12 -16.78 -17.01
CA ASP A 428 -0.05 -15.35 -17.36
C ASP A 428 1.16 -14.70 -16.66
N ILE A 429 2.11 -14.18 -17.43
CA ILE A 429 3.37 -13.65 -16.92
C ILE A 429 3.77 -12.38 -17.68
N ILE A 430 4.08 -11.31 -16.96
CA ILE A 430 4.85 -10.16 -17.45
C ILE A 430 6.23 -10.19 -16.77
N ILE A 431 7.29 -10.20 -17.57
CA ILE A 431 8.68 -10.09 -17.10
C ILE A 431 9.20 -8.72 -17.53
N VAL A 432 9.58 -7.88 -16.57
CA VAL A 432 10.24 -6.60 -16.82
C VAL A 432 11.74 -6.80 -16.68
N LEU A 433 12.46 -6.52 -17.76
CA LEU A 433 13.91 -6.67 -17.87
C LEU A 433 14.55 -5.28 -17.97
N GLN A 434 15.49 -4.97 -17.08
CA GLN A 434 16.37 -3.82 -17.22
C GLN A 434 17.69 -4.28 -17.83
N LEU A 435 17.96 -3.80 -19.05
CA LEU A 435 19.17 -4.09 -19.81
C LEU A 435 20.28 -3.10 -19.45
N PRO A 436 21.55 -3.46 -19.69
CA PRO A 436 22.68 -2.56 -19.52
C PRO A 436 22.68 -1.44 -20.56
N SER A 437 23.20 -0.27 -20.19
CA SER A 437 23.32 0.94 -21.02
C SER A 437 24.35 0.83 -22.15
N ASN A 438 24.33 -0.27 -22.91
CA ASN A 438 25.24 -0.59 -24.00
C ASN A 438 24.42 -1.04 -25.23
N LYS A 439 24.27 -0.14 -26.20
CA LYS A 439 23.44 -0.37 -27.40
C LYS A 439 23.79 -1.66 -28.16
N LYS A 440 25.08 -2.00 -28.31
CA LYS A 440 25.52 -3.22 -29.01
C LYS A 440 25.08 -4.49 -28.27
N LEU A 441 25.17 -4.49 -26.95
CA LEU A 441 24.76 -5.61 -26.10
C LEU A 441 23.24 -5.74 -26.05
N VAL A 442 22.52 -4.62 -25.94
CA VAL A 442 21.05 -4.57 -26.04
C VAL A 442 20.56 -5.18 -27.34
N THR A 443 21.13 -4.81 -28.49
CA THR A 443 20.75 -5.41 -29.78
C THR A 443 20.96 -6.93 -29.78
N LYS A 444 22.05 -7.45 -29.21
CA LYS A 444 22.25 -8.91 -29.09
C LYS A 444 21.20 -9.56 -28.19
N ILE A 445 20.92 -8.98 -27.03
CA ILE A 445 19.89 -9.48 -26.12
C ILE A 445 18.51 -9.47 -26.79
N ASP A 446 18.14 -8.40 -27.52
CA ASP A 446 16.87 -8.32 -28.24
C ASP A 446 16.71 -9.46 -29.27
N HIS A 447 17.77 -9.83 -30.00
CA HIS A 447 17.75 -11.00 -30.91
C HIS A 447 17.51 -12.32 -30.14
N ILE A 448 18.08 -12.47 -28.95
CA ILE A 448 17.84 -13.63 -28.07
C ILE A 448 16.41 -13.61 -27.55
N LEU A 449 15.87 -12.46 -27.12
CA LEU A 449 14.47 -12.33 -26.69
C LEU A 449 13.50 -12.74 -27.81
N HIS A 450 13.74 -12.32 -29.05
CA HIS A 450 12.93 -12.76 -30.19
C HIS A 450 13.02 -14.26 -30.45
N ARG A 451 14.20 -14.88 -30.29
CA ARG A 451 14.34 -16.34 -30.36
C ARG A 451 13.61 -17.06 -29.22
N ILE A 452 13.72 -16.58 -27.99
CA ILE A 452 12.98 -17.09 -26.82
C ILE A 452 11.48 -17.01 -27.06
N ARG A 453 10.97 -15.88 -27.57
CA ARG A 453 9.56 -15.72 -27.95
C ARG A 453 9.12 -16.80 -28.93
N ASN A 454 9.89 -17.05 -29.98
CA ASN A 454 9.55 -18.07 -30.96
C ASN A 454 9.56 -19.48 -30.34
N LEU A 455 10.58 -19.82 -29.54
CA LEU A 455 10.64 -21.08 -28.80
C LEU A 455 9.45 -21.26 -27.83
N LEU A 456 8.98 -20.19 -27.17
CA LEU A 456 7.82 -20.25 -26.26
C LEU A 456 6.47 -20.36 -26.97
N LEU A 457 6.39 -19.94 -28.24
CA LEU A 457 5.21 -20.07 -29.11
C LEU A 457 5.16 -21.41 -29.85
N ASP A 458 6.30 -22.09 -30.00
CA ASP A 458 6.39 -23.45 -30.52
C ASP A 458 5.58 -24.44 -29.65
N ASP A 459 5.11 -25.53 -30.24
CA ASP A 459 4.43 -26.63 -29.54
C ASP A 459 5.43 -27.64 -28.94
N GLU A 460 6.70 -27.61 -29.35
CA GLU A 460 7.72 -28.49 -28.76
C GLU A 460 7.96 -28.20 -27.26
N ASN A 461 7.99 -29.24 -26.43
CA ASN A 461 8.28 -29.13 -24.99
C ASN A 461 9.78 -28.88 -24.68
N ILE A 462 10.64 -28.76 -25.70
CA ILE A 462 12.07 -28.53 -25.55
C ILE A 462 12.33 -27.02 -25.47
N PHE A 463 13.03 -26.58 -24.43
CA PHE A 463 13.53 -25.21 -24.31
C PHE A 463 15.04 -25.25 -24.08
N THR A 464 15.79 -24.95 -25.14
CA THR A 464 17.26 -24.94 -25.15
C THR A 464 17.76 -23.68 -25.83
N LEU A 465 18.70 -22.99 -25.18
CA LEU A 465 19.49 -21.91 -25.77
C LEU A 465 20.95 -22.39 -25.91
N THR A 466 21.79 -21.62 -26.61
CA THR A 466 23.23 -21.90 -26.61
C THR A 466 23.87 -21.38 -25.33
N LEU A 467 25.04 -21.90 -24.98
CA LEU A 467 25.82 -21.38 -23.84
C LEU A 467 26.16 -19.88 -24.02
N ASP A 468 26.37 -19.43 -25.25
CA ASP A 468 26.61 -18.02 -25.58
C ASP A 468 25.37 -17.15 -25.36
N ASP A 469 24.17 -17.67 -25.67
CA ASP A 469 22.91 -16.98 -25.37
C ASP A 469 22.71 -16.83 -23.86
N GLU A 470 22.92 -17.91 -23.09
CA GLU A 470 22.81 -17.90 -21.63
C GLU A 470 23.80 -16.90 -21.02
N ASN A 471 25.07 -16.92 -21.45
CA ASN A 471 26.09 -15.95 -21.04
C ASN A 471 25.72 -14.50 -21.38
N LEU A 472 25.06 -14.25 -22.51
CA LEU A 472 24.58 -12.92 -22.87
C LEU A 472 23.39 -12.47 -22.01
N LEU A 473 22.48 -13.38 -21.65
CA LEU A 473 21.34 -13.10 -20.76
C LEU A 473 21.73 -12.81 -19.31
N GLU A 474 22.84 -13.36 -18.80
CA GLU A 474 23.38 -13.01 -17.48
C GLU A 474 23.81 -11.53 -17.36
N ASN A 475 23.87 -10.77 -18.47
CA ASN A 475 24.12 -9.32 -18.45
C ASN A 475 22.86 -8.48 -18.12
N ILE A 476 21.69 -9.10 -17.96
CA ILE A 476 20.46 -8.40 -17.55
C ILE A 476 20.63 -7.91 -16.10
N ILE A 477 20.47 -6.60 -15.89
CA ILE A 477 20.72 -5.93 -14.59
C ILE A 477 19.62 -6.27 -13.57
N LEU A 478 18.37 -6.30 -14.03
CA LEU A 478 17.21 -6.54 -13.19
C LEU A 478 16.15 -7.33 -13.95
N THR A 479 15.59 -8.33 -13.27
CA THR A 479 14.39 -9.05 -13.67
C THR A 479 13.32 -8.85 -12.60
N LYS A 480 12.12 -8.40 -13.00
CA LYS A 480 10.92 -8.35 -12.16
C LYS A 480 9.80 -9.12 -12.84
N ILE A 481 9.01 -9.86 -12.06
CA ILE A 481 8.02 -10.81 -12.58
C ILE A 481 6.68 -10.53 -11.93
N TYR A 482 5.64 -10.42 -12.75
CA TYR A 482 4.25 -10.24 -12.35
C TYR A 482 3.44 -11.36 -12.99
N SER A 483 2.75 -12.18 -12.20
CA SER A 483 2.11 -13.40 -12.69
C SER A 483 0.97 -13.90 -11.80
N ASN A 484 0.01 -14.60 -12.40
CA ASN A 484 -0.99 -15.41 -11.69
C ASN A 484 -0.39 -16.66 -10.98
N ILE A 485 0.87 -16.99 -11.27
CA ILE A 485 1.66 -18.04 -10.62
C ILE A 485 2.55 -17.41 -9.53
N LEU A 486 2.47 -17.90 -8.29
CA LEU A 486 3.29 -17.41 -7.18
C LEU A 486 4.75 -17.89 -7.25
N ASP A 487 4.97 -19.16 -7.66
CA ASP A 487 6.29 -19.81 -7.61
C ASP A 487 7.33 -19.14 -8.52
N VAL A 488 6.90 -18.53 -9.63
CA VAL A 488 7.80 -17.83 -10.57
C VAL A 488 8.23 -16.45 -10.07
N GLN A 489 7.50 -15.81 -9.15
CA GLN A 489 7.73 -14.40 -8.78
C GLN A 489 9.12 -14.12 -8.17
N ASN A 490 9.76 -15.15 -7.62
CA ASN A 490 11.09 -15.08 -7.00
C ASN A 490 12.25 -15.47 -7.94
N MET A 491 11.96 -15.89 -9.17
CA MET A 491 12.99 -16.22 -10.16
C MET A 491 13.72 -14.97 -10.64
N LYS A 492 14.98 -15.12 -11.06
CA LYS A 492 15.84 -13.99 -11.48
C LYS A 492 16.36 -14.10 -12.91
N ARG A 493 16.62 -15.31 -13.38
CA ARG A 493 17.16 -15.57 -14.73
C ARG A 493 16.02 -15.77 -15.71
N LEU A 494 16.07 -15.08 -16.85
CA LEU A 494 15.06 -15.24 -17.90
C LEU A 494 14.96 -16.69 -18.38
N TYR A 495 16.10 -17.36 -18.55
CA TYR A 495 16.18 -18.76 -18.96
C TYR A 495 15.38 -19.70 -18.03
N ASP A 496 15.57 -19.59 -16.71
CA ASP A 496 14.87 -20.43 -15.72
C ASP A 496 13.35 -20.21 -15.78
N ILE A 497 12.90 -18.97 -15.99
CA ILE A 497 11.47 -18.64 -16.14
C ILE A 497 10.91 -19.26 -17.41
N CYS A 498 11.58 -19.12 -18.55
CA CYS A 498 11.13 -19.67 -19.82
C CYS A 498 11.11 -21.22 -19.81
N ARG A 499 12.11 -21.83 -19.16
CA ARG A 499 12.14 -23.27 -18.90
C ARG A 499 10.98 -23.70 -18.01
N TYR A 500 10.68 -22.96 -16.94
CA TYR A 500 9.52 -23.22 -16.08
C TYR A 500 8.21 -23.12 -16.87
N ILE A 501 8.02 -22.10 -17.72
CA ILE A 501 6.83 -21.96 -18.57
C ILE A 501 6.60 -23.24 -19.38
N LYS A 502 7.58 -23.65 -20.18
CA LYS A 502 7.50 -24.87 -21.03
C LYS A 502 7.25 -26.14 -20.22
N GLN A 503 7.91 -26.30 -19.07
CA GLN A 503 7.71 -27.45 -18.19
C GLN A 503 6.34 -27.51 -17.50
N ASN A 504 5.54 -26.43 -17.52
CA ASN A 504 4.26 -26.35 -16.81
C ASN A 504 3.06 -26.04 -17.70
N GLN A 505 3.24 -25.65 -18.96
CA GLN A 505 2.16 -25.46 -19.96
C GLN A 505 1.18 -26.66 -19.99
N ASN A 506 1.69 -27.89 -19.97
CA ASN A 506 0.88 -29.10 -20.08
C ASN A 506 0.58 -29.80 -18.73
N LYS A 507 0.83 -29.15 -17.58
CA LYS A 507 0.47 -29.71 -16.26
C LYS A 507 -0.92 -29.23 -15.84
N THR A 508 -1.68 -30.10 -15.20
CA THR A 508 -3.03 -29.84 -14.67
C THR A 508 -3.01 -28.95 -13.42
N VAL A 509 -2.54 -27.71 -13.57
CA VAL A 509 -2.53 -26.71 -12.50
C VAL A 509 -3.60 -25.66 -12.77
N ASN A 510 -4.37 -25.32 -11.74
CA ASN A 510 -5.50 -24.38 -11.82
C ASN A 510 -5.03 -22.96 -11.49
N TYR A 511 -4.52 -22.25 -12.49
CA TYR A 511 -4.25 -20.80 -12.40
C TYR A 511 -5.30 -20.04 -13.24
N PRO A 512 -6.21 -19.26 -12.64
CA PRO A 512 -7.15 -18.44 -13.39
C PRO A 512 -6.46 -17.39 -14.27
N LEU A 513 -6.95 -17.22 -15.49
CA LEU A 513 -6.54 -16.20 -16.47
C LEU A 513 -7.58 -15.09 -16.57
N SER A 514 -8.84 -15.47 -16.66
CA SER A 514 -10.00 -14.58 -16.78
C SER A 514 -11.24 -15.23 -16.19
N TYR A 515 -12.23 -14.38 -15.90
CA TYR A 515 -13.53 -14.73 -15.37
C TYR A 515 -14.62 -14.25 -16.30
N THR A 516 -15.52 -15.18 -16.66
CA THR A 516 -16.73 -14.91 -17.42
C THR A 516 -17.86 -14.64 -16.43
N LEU A 517 -18.38 -13.43 -16.45
CA LEU A 517 -19.35 -12.89 -15.49
C LEU A 517 -20.74 -12.74 -16.13
N GLN A 518 -21.78 -13.14 -15.40
CA GLN A 518 -23.18 -12.81 -15.70
C GLN A 518 -23.75 -11.91 -14.59
N PRO A 519 -24.68 -10.98 -14.87
CA PRO A 519 -25.40 -10.24 -13.85
C PRO A 519 -26.10 -11.21 -12.89
N ILE A 520 -26.04 -10.99 -11.58
CA ILE A 520 -26.60 -11.96 -10.62
C ILE A 520 -28.11 -12.15 -10.80
N LYS A 521 -28.85 -11.15 -11.31
CA LYS A 521 -30.28 -11.26 -11.66
C LYS A 521 -30.59 -12.15 -12.88
N TRP A 522 -29.60 -12.52 -13.70
CA TRP A 522 -29.74 -13.57 -14.73
C TRP A 522 -30.01 -14.94 -14.09
N LEU A 523 -29.42 -15.21 -12.92
CA LEU A 523 -29.58 -16.45 -12.17
C LEU A 523 -30.63 -16.38 -11.07
N TYR A 524 -30.63 -15.29 -10.31
CA TYR A 524 -31.50 -15.06 -9.17
C TYR A 524 -32.37 -13.82 -9.41
N SER A 525 -33.43 -13.97 -10.20
CA SER A 525 -34.33 -12.87 -10.57
C SER A 525 -34.98 -12.16 -9.38
N THR A 526 -35.13 -12.87 -8.25
CA THR A 526 -35.64 -12.35 -6.97
C THR A 526 -34.59 -11.65 -6.11
N TYR A 527 -33.33 -11.54 -6.57
CA TYR A 527 -32.27 -10.87 -5.85
C TYR A 527 -32.52 -9.35 -5.78
N THR A 528 -32.68 -8.84 -4.56
CA THR A 528 -33.06 -7.45 -4.26
C THR A 528 -31.91 -6.45 -4.28
N GLY A 529 -30.65 -6.92 -4.31
CA GLY A 529 -29.48 -6.05 -4.44
C GLY A 529 -29.36 -5.40 -5.83
N PRO A 530 -28.27 -4.64 -6.08
CA PRO A 530 -28.09 -3.82 -7.29
C PRO A 530 -28.32 -4.64 -8.56
N GLY A 531 -27.61 -5.78 -8.66
CA GLY A 531 -28.03 -6.97 -9.41
C GLY A 531 -28.05 -6.92 -10.94
N ASN A 532 -28.10 -5.71 -11.53
CA ASN A 532 -28.06 -5.41 -12.98
C ASN A 532 -27.39 -4.06 -13.29
N THR A 533 -27.15 -3.21 -12.28
CA THR A 533 -26.85 -1.78 -12.44
C THR A 533 -25.35 -1.51 -12.50
N PHE A 534 -24.61 -2.15 -13.40
CA PHE A 534 -23.23 -1.78 -13.72
C PHE A 534 -23.17 -0.92 -14.98
N ILE A 535 -22.57 0.25 -14.87
CA ILE A 535 -22.38 1.20 -15.98
C ILE A 535 -20.87 1.37 -16.22
N ALA A 536 -20.40 0.99 -17.41
CA ALA A 536 -19.02 1.25 -17.82
C ALA A 536 -18.83 2.76 -18.11
N LEU A 537 -17.68 3.32 -17.73
CA LEU A 537 -17.33 4.69 -18.12
C LEU A 537 -17.05 4.76 -19.63
N PRO A 538 -17.39 5.87 -20.32
CA PRO A 538 -16.92 6.14 -21.66
C PRO A 538 -15.40 6.05 -21.77
N VAL A 539 -14.89 5.43 -22.84
CA VAL A 539 -13.45 5.17 -23.04
C VAL A 539 -12.62 6.46 -22.97
N GLU A 540 -13.11 7.55 -23.56
CA GLU A 540 -12.45 8.87 -23.53
C GLU A 540 -12.21 9.39 -22.09
N LEU A 541 -13.15 9.13 -21.18
CA LEU A 541 -12.99 9.51 -19.77
C LEU A 541 -11.98 8.61 -19.05
N ILE A 542 -11.96 7.31 -19.37
CA ILE A 542 -10.99 6.37 -18.82
C ILE A 542 -9.57 6.77 -19.26
N ASP A 543 -9.37 6.99 -20.55
CA ASP A 543 -8.06 7.36 -21.11
C ASP A 543 -7.58 8.73 -20.58
N ASN A 544 -8.47 9.70 -20.36
CA ASN A 544 -8.14 10.97 -19.71
C ASN A 544 -7.65 10.76 -18.26
N ILE A 545 -8.44 10.05 -17.44
CA ILE A 545 -8.09 9.75 -16.04
C ILE A 545 -6.73 9.03 -15.97
N GLU A 546 -6.53 8.02 -16.81
CA GLU A 546 -5.26 7.29 -16.86
C GLU A 546 -4.08 8.17 -17.25
N GLN A 547 -4.19 8.94 -18.34
CA GLN A 547 -3.09 9.80 -18.82
C GLN A 547 -2.67 10.84 -17.77
N ASN A 548 -3.62 11.35 -16.99
CA ASN A 548 -3.38 12.25 -15.88
C ASN A 548 -2.67 11.53 -14.71
N ILE A 549 -3.23 10.41 -14.23
CA ILE A 549 -2.67 9.67 -13.08
C ILE A 549 -1.28 9.12 -13.36
N PHE A 550 -1.01 8.58 -14.56
CA PHE A 550 0.33 8.10 -14.90
C PHE A 550 1.37 9.22 -14.82
N GLN A 551 1.03 10.44 -15.24
CA GLN A 551 1.92 11.59 -15.16
C GLN A 551 2.18 12.01 -13.71
N LEU A 552 1.11 12.17 -12.92
CA LEU A 552 1.22 12.49 -11.49
C LEU A 552 2.06 11.43 -10.75
N ARG A 553 1.82 10.14 -11.03
CA ARG A 553 2.56 9.02 -10.45
C ARG A 553 4.05 9.08 -10.79
N ASP A 554 4.41 9.30 -12.05
CA ASP A 554 5.81 9.36 -12.49
C ASP A 554 6.55 10.52 -11.82
N ASP A 555 5.92 11.68 -11.68
CA ASP A 555 6.54 12.86 -11.07
C ASP A 555 6.64 12.73 -9.54
N ILE A 556 5.61 12.19 -8.88
CA ILE A 556 5.64 11.79 -7.46
C ILE A 556 6.77 10.78 -7.22
N MET A 557 6.92 9.75 -8.05
CA MET A 557 7.97 8.74 -7.88
C MET A 557 9.40 9.31 -8.04
N LYS A 558 9.61 10.20 -9.02
CA LYS A 558 10.91 10.90 -9.19
C LYS A 558 11.24 11.75 -7.96
N LEU A 559 10.29 12.59 -7.51
CA LEU A 559 10.45 13.42 -6.32
C LEU A 559 10.77 12.58 -5.07
N GLU A 560 10.10 11.44 -4.87
CA GLU A 560 10.35 10.55 -3.74
C GLU A 560 11.78 10.01 -3.72
N ILE A 561 12.30 9.58 -4.88
CA ILE A 561 13.67 9.07 -5.00
C ILE A 561 14.67 10.21 -4.73
N SER A 562 14.52 11.36 -5.40
CA SER A 562 15.44 12.48 -5.23
C SER A 562 15.48 13.01 -3.80
N LEU A 563 14.34 13.14 -3.12
CA LEU A 563 14.24 13.67 -1.76
C LEU A 563 14.67 12.68 -0.66
N LYS A 564 14.43 11.38 -0.84
CA LYS A 564 14.82 10.35 0.13
C LYS A 564 16.24 9.83 -0.07
N GLN A 565 16.80 9.90 -1.28
CA GLN A 565 18.06 9.24 -1.61
C GLN A 565 19.13 10.19 -2.15
N ASP A 566 18.84 10.98 -3.17
CA ASP A 566 19.91 11.65 -3.93
C ASP A 566 20.32 12.99 -3.30
N LEU A 567 19.34 13.85 -2.97
CA LEU A 567 19.59 15.13 -2.32
C LEU A 567 20.24 14.98 -0.92
N PRO A 568 19.82 14.06 -0.02
CA PRO A 568 20.48 13.87 1.26
C PRO A 568 21.95 13.43 1.14
N LYS A 569 22.28 12.61 0.13
CA LYS A 569 23.68 12.22 -0.17
C LYS A 569 24.48 13.41 -0.70
N LEU A 570 23.90 14.21 -1.60
CA LEU A 570 24.56 15.36 -2.20
C LEU A 570 24.84 16.47 -1.18
N LEU A 571 23.88 16.78 -0.30
CA LEU A 571 24.04 17.76 0.77
C LEU A 571 25.00 17.30 1.87
N ASN A 572 25.29 16.00 1.99
CA ASN A 572 26.26 15.42 2.95
C ASN A 572 26.10 15.94 4.40
N GLY A 573 24.85 16.15 4.83
CA GLY A 573 24.52 16.65 6.17
C GLY A 573 24.53 18.18 6.36
N TYR A 574 24.85 18.98 5.34
CA TYR A 574 24.61 20.42 5.35
C TYR A 574 23.12 20.75 5.11
N LEU A 575 22.69 21.97 5.49
CA LEU A 575 21.34 22.50 5.21
C LEU A 575 20.17 21.61 5.70
N LYS A 576 20.35 20.96 6.87
CA LYS A 576 19.40 19.99 7.44
C LYS A 576 17.99 20.54 7.59
N GLU A 577 17.84 21.80 8.00
CA GLU A 577 16.54 22.45 8.16
C GLU A 577 15.82 22.62 6.82
N ARG A 578 16.53 23.10 5.79
CA ARG A 578 15.98 23.23 4.42
C ARG A 578 15.58 21.89 3.84
N LEU A 579 16.39 20.85 4.03
CA LEU A 579 16.04 19.48 3.65
C LEU A 579 14.79 18.99 4.41
N SER A 580 14.69 19.26 5.71
CA SER A 580 13.52 18.90 6.53
C SER A 580 12.25 19.62 6.07
N ASP A 581 12.32 20.92 5.79
CA ASP A 581 11.18 21.69 5.30
C ASP A 581 10.71 21.23 3.91
N LEU A 582 11.64 20.89 3.02
CA LEU A 582 11.32 20.32 1.71
C LEU A 582 10.67 18.93 1.85
N GLN A 583 11.15 18.10 2.80
CA GLN A 583 10.54 16.81 3.13
C GLN A 583 9.12 16.95 3.74
N LYS A 584 8.85 18.00 4.53
CA LYS A 584 7.49 18.31 5.04
C LYS A 584 6.54 18.70 3.90
N HIS A 585 6.98 19.57 2.97
CA HIS A 585 6.19 19.96 1.80
C HIS A 585 5.91 18.76 0.88
N TRP A 586 6.89 17.87 0.72
CA TRP A 586 6.74 16.61 0.02
C TRP A 586 5.67 15.70 0.65
N LEU A 587 5.70 15.50 1.97
CA LEU A 587 4.68 14.70 2.66
C LEU A 587 3.27 15.27 2.46
N ASN A 588 3.11 16.60 2.55
CA ASN A 588 1.84 17.27 2.26
C ASN A 588 1.37 17.03 0.81
N THR A 589 2.27 17.15 -0.17
CA THR A 589 1.95 16.92 -1.59
C THR A 589 1.61 15.45 -1.87
N LYS A 590 2.34 14.50 -1.27
CA LYS A 590 2.02 13.07 -1.36
C LYS A 590 0.65 12.76 -0.79
N ASN A 591 0.28 13.35 0.36
CA ASN A 591 -1.03 13.20 0.96
C ASN A 591 -2.15 13.81 0.09
N LYS A 592 -1.90 14.95 -0.57
CA LYS A 592 -2.85 15.54 -1.52
C LYS A 592 -3.05 14.68 -2.76
N TYR A 593 -1.97 14.11 -3.31
CA TYR A 593 -2.04 13.13 -4.40
C TYR A 593 -2.83 11.87 -4.01
N ILE A 594 -2.62 11.31 -2.81
CA ILE A 594 -3.38 10.14 -2.32
C ILE A 594 -4.88 10.46 -2.24
N ASN A 595 -5.24 11.59 -1.62
CA ASN A 595 -6.64 12.03 -1.53
C ASN A 595 -7.28 12.26 -2.92
N GLU A 596 -6.53 12.76 -3.91
CA GLU A 596 -7.04 12.91 -5.29
C GLU A 596 -7.40 11.54 -5.89
N ILE A 597 -6.54 10.54 -5.72
CA ILE A 597 -6.80 9.16 -6.15
C ILE A 597 -8.04 8.58 -5.45
N GLU A 598 -8.21 8.82 -4.15
CA GLU A 598 -9.39 8.38 -3.38
C GLU A 598 -10.69 9.06 -3.84
N GLN A 599 -10.64 10.35 -4.17
CA GLN A 599 -11.80 11.09 -4.70
C GLN A 599 -12.19 10.59 -6.09
N LEU A 600 -11.23 10.36 -6.98
CA LEU A 600 -11.46 9.75 -8.29
C LEU A 600 -11.97 8.30 -8.17
N ALA A 601 -11.43 7.52 -7.23
CA ALA A 601 -11.89 6.17 -6.93
C ALA A 601 -13.39 6.16 -6.53
N LYS A 602 -13.78 7.06 -5.62
CA LYS A 602 -15.19 7.23 -5.21
C LYS A 602 -16.07 7.66 -6.37
N LEU A 603 -15.65 8.65 -7.16
CA LEU A 603 -16.36 9.14 -8.35
C LEU A 603 -16.66 8.00 -9.35
N VAL A 604 -15.66 7.16 -9.62
CA VAL A 604 -15.78 5.99 -10.51
C VAL A 604 -16.73 4.93 -9.94
N ILE A 605 -16.69 4.65 -8.64
CA ILE A 605 -17.61 3.71 -7.98
C ILE A 605 -19.05 4.24 -8.04
N ASP A 606 -19.27 5.51 -7.68
CA ASP A 606 -20.61 6.11 -7.68
C ASP A 606 -21.19 6.17 -9.10
N PHE A 607 -20.39 6.50 -10.12
CA PHE A 607 -20.81 6.44 -11.52
C PHE A 607 -21.16 5.01 -11.95
N ARG A 608 -20.29 4.02 -11.69
CA ARG A 608 -20.53 2.61 -12.07
C ARG A 608 -21.80 2.04 -11.46
N SER A 609 -22.18 2.52 -10.27
CA SER A 609 -23.42 2.16 -9.58
C SER A 609 -24.67 2.90 -10.07
N GLY A 610 -24.53 3.88 -10.97
CA GLY A 610 -25.62 4.70 -11.49
C GLY A 610 -26.11 5.78 -10.52
N ARG A 611 -25.37 6.09 -9.45
CA ARG A 611 -25.73 7.14 -8.48
C ARG A 611 -25.53 8.55 -9.03
N ILE A 612 -24.57 8.73 -9.93
CA ILE A 612 -24.25 10.02 -10.56
C ILE A 612 -24.27 9.89 -12.10
N PRO A 613 -24.70 10.93 -12.81
CA PRO A 613 -24.67 10.96 -14.28
C PRO A 613 -23.27 11.29 -14.81
N VAL A 614 -23.02 11.00 -16.09
CA VAL A 614 -21.71 11.21 -16.72
C VAL A 614 -21.25 12.67 -16.70
N GLN A 615 -22.20 13.61 -16.75
CA GLN A 615 -21.93 15.05 -16.67
C GLN A 615 -21.27 15.46 -15.34
N THR A 616 -21.57 14.76 -14.24
CA THR A 616 -20.91 14.97 -12.94
C THR A 616 -19.46 14.46 -12.98
N VAL A 617 -19.18 13.39 -13.72
CA VAL A 617 -17.81 12.92 -13.92
C VAL A 617 -17.01 13.94 -14.74
N HIS A 618 -17.58 14.43 -15.85
CA HIS A 618 -16.95 15.50 -16.65
C HIS A 618 -16.72 16.78 -15.84
N SER A 619 -17.68 17.21 -15.01
CA SER A 619 -17.52 18.45 -14.25
C SER A 619 -16.41 18.33 -13.20
N VAL A 620 -16.32 17.20 -12.49
CA VAL A 620 -15.27 16.94 -11.48
C VAL A 620 -13.89 16.87 -12.11
N LEU A 621 -13.73 16.15 -13.23
CA LEU A 621 -12.45 16.07 -13.95
C LEU A 621 -11.99 17.42 -14.53
N ASN A 622 -12.92 18.35 -14.76
CA ASN A 622 -12.61 19.70 -15.21
C ASN A 622 -12.42 20.71 -14.04
N THR A 623 -12.36 20.27 -12.78
CA THR A 623 -12.18 21.17 -11.63
C THR A 623 -10.74 21.61 -11.39
N LYS A 624 -10.57 22.67 -10.59
CA LYS A 624 -9.26 23.23 -10.20
C LYS A 624 -8.41 22.32 -9.30
N THR A 625 -8.93 21.19 -8.81
CA THR A 625 -8.22 20.33 -7.85
C THR A 625 -7.03 19.61 -8.48
N GLU A 626 -7.18 19.12 -9.72
CA GLU A 626 -6.09 18.54 -10.50
C GLU A 626 -4.94 19.54 -10.69
N ALA A 627 -5.28 20.79 -11.02
CA ALA A 627 -4.31 21.86 -11.20
C ALA A 627 -3.52 22.14 -9.92
N LEU A 628 -4.16 22.07 -8.74
CA LEU A 628 -3.49 22.27 -7.45
C LEU A 628 -2.39 21.24 -7.21
N VAL A 629 -2.66 19.94 -7.42
CA VAL A 629 -1.64 18.89 -7.22
C VAL A 629 -0.48 19.07 -8.20
N LYS A 630 -0.76 19.41 -9.46
CA LYS A 630 0.26 19.71 -10.48
C LYS A 630 1.12 20.91 -10.10
N THR A 631 0.53 21.99 -9.58
CA THR A 631 1.28 23.15 -9.06
C THR A 631 2.15 22.77 -7.87
N MET A 632 1.62 22.03 -6.89
CA MET A 632 2.41 21.60 -5.72
C MET A 632 3.61 20.70 -6.11
N ILE A 633 3.45 19.83 -7.11
CA ILE A 633 4.53 19.02 -7.68
C ILE A 633 5.56 19.92 -8.40
N HIS A 634 5.11 20.93 -9.16
CA HIS A 634 6.00 21.87 -9.84
C HIS A 634 6.83 22.68 -8.84
N ASP A 635 6.20 23.27 -7.83
CA ASP A 635 6.86 24.08 -6.80
C ASP A 635 7.89 23.25 -6.02
N LEU A 636 7.55 22.00 -5.67
CA LEU A 636 8.51 21.07 -5.07
C LEU A 636 9.69 20.75 -5.99
N THR A 637 9.44 20.59 -7.29
CA THR A 637 10.48 20.30 -8.28
C THR A 637 11.45 21.48 -8.41
N GLN A 638 10.96 22.73 -8.40
CA GLN A 638 11.83 23.91 -8.42
C GLN A 638 12.67 24.01 -7.14
N ASN A 639 12.05 23.90 -5.96
CA ASN A 639 12.77 23.95 -4.69
C ASN A 639 13.81 22.81 -4.55
N LEU A 640 13.51 21.62 -5.09
CA LEU A 640 14.45 20.50 -5.20
C LEU A 640 15.63 20.84 -6.12
N ASN A 641 15.39 21.45 -7.28
CA ASN A 641 16.44 21.84 -8.22
C ASN A 641 17.37 22.89 -7.61
N ASP A 642 16.82 23.96 -7.01
CA ASP A 642 17.60 25.01 -6.33
C ASP A 642 18.52 24.43 -5.24
N LEU A 643 17.98 23.54 -4.40
CA LEU A 643 18.75 22.91 -3.32
C LEU A 643 19.75 21.85 -3.86
N THR A 644 19.51 21.29 -5.04
CA THR A 644 20.45 20.42 -5.76
C THR A 644 21.62 21.21 -6.36
N GLU A 645 21.35 22.35 -7.01
CA GLU A 645 22.40 23.29 -7.46
C GLU A 645 23.26 23.75 -6.28
N LYS A 646 22.62 24.08 -5.15
CA LYS A 646 23.30 24.43 -3.90
C LYS A 646 24.21 23.32 -3.40
N GLY A 647 23.73 22.07 -3.38
CA GLY A 647 24.53 20.90 -3.02
C GLY A 647 25.76 20.70 -3.92
N HIS A 648 25.61 20.91 -5.24
CA HIS A 648 26.75 20.88 -6.17
C HIS A 648 27.76 22.02 -5.92
N PHE A 649 27.30 23.23 -5.61
CA PHE A 649 28.15 24.35 -5.23
C PHE A 649 28.95 24.07 -3.94
N ILE A 650 28.31 23.51 -2.91
CA ILE A 650 28.96 23.09 -1.67
C ILE A 650 30.01 21.99 -1.94
N SER A 651 29.70 21.03 -2.80
CA SER A 651 30.64 19.98 -3.23
C SER A 651 31.87 20.54 -3.94
N ASP A 652 31.70 21.57 -4.79
CA ASP A 652 32.81 22.25 -5.45
C ASP A 652 33.69 23.08 -4.50
N LEU A 653 33.09 23.76 -3.52
CA LEU A 653 33.81 24.43 -2.44
C LEU A 653 34.67 23.42 -1.65
N CYS A 654 34.09 22.29 -1.24
CA CYS A 654 34.80 21.25 -0.49
C CYS A 654 35.96 20.64 -1.29
N ARG A 655 35.79 20.46 -2.61
CA ARG A 655 36.87 20.00 -3.52
C ARG A 655 38.04 20.98 -3.58
N GLN A 656 37.78 22.27 -3.37
CA GLN A 656 38.77 23.35 -3.32
C GLN A 656 39.23 23.65 -1.88
N GLN A 657 39.04 22.71 -0.93
CA GLN A 657 39.46 22.80 0.47
C GLN A 657 38.75 23.90 1.30
N PHE A 658 37.68 24.50 0.79
CA PHE A 658 36.81 25.37 1.59
C PHE A 658 35.89 24.53 2.49
N ARG A 659 35.83 24.87 3.77
CA ARG A 659 34.76 24.44 4.67
C ARG A 659 33.53 25.31 4.44
N TYR A 660 32.40 24.69 4.10
CA TYR A 660 31.12 25.40 4.03
C TYR A 660 30.50 25.58 5.42
N LEU A 661 29.97 26.76 5.70
CA LEU A 661 29.16 27.11 6.87
C LEU A 661 27.90 27.85 6.43
N ASN A 662 26.76 27.51 7.03
CA ASN A 662 25.51 28.24 6.88
C ASN A 662 25.43 29.29 8.01
N ALA A 663 25.36 30.58 7.68
CA ALA A 663 25.44 31.67 8.67
C ALA A 663 24.28 31.67 9.67
N VAL A 664 23.14 31.04 9.33
CA VAL A 664 22.00 30.82 10.25
C VAL A 664 22.39 30.01 11.47
N GLU A 665 23.33 29.07 11.33
CA GLU A 665 23.77 28.16 12.41
C GLU A 665 24.68 28.84 13.45
N TYR A 666 24.90 30.15 13.33
CA TYR A 666 25.79 30.98 14.14
C TYR A 666 25.09 32.16 14.84
N ASP A 667 23.76 32.08 14.99
CA ASP A 667 22.90 33.09 15.62
C ASP A 667 23.09 34.50 15.02
N ILE A 668 23.36 34.62 13.72
CA ILE A 668 23.51 35.90 13.03
C ILE A 668 22.12 36.42 12.61
N ASP A 669 21.82 37.67 12.96
CA ASP A 669 20.54 38.31 12.66
C ASP A 669 20.67 39.75 12.12
N GLN A 670 19.54 40.36 11.79
CA GLN A 670 19.43 41.71 11.22
C GLN A 670 19.96 42.87 12.12
N THR A 671 20.25 42.61 13.40
CA THR A 671 20.81 43.58 14.35
C THR A 671 22.34 43.53 14.43
N ASP A 672 22.95 42.48 13.86
CA ASP A 672 24.39 42.38 13.76
C ASP A 672 25.01 43.46 12.84
N ASN A 673 26.32 43.61 12.97
CA ASN A 673 27.16 44.36 12.05
C ASN A 673 28.43 43.55 11.76
N GLU A 674 29.26 44.02 10.82
CA GLU A 674 30.46 43.31 10.36
C GLU A 674 31.36 42.87 11.53
N LYS A 675 31.52 43.69 12.58
CA LYS A 675 32.34 43.35 13.77
C LYS A 675 31.71 42.33 14.71
N THR A 676 30.37 42.25 14.79
CA THR A 676 29.71 41.21 15.61
C THR A 676 29.67 39.88 14.85
N ILE A 677 29.48 39.92 13.52
CA ILE A 677 29.63 38.77 12.63
C ILE A 677 31.04 38.19 12.70
N GLU A 678 32.08 39.04 12.64
CA GLU A 678 33.47 38.63 12.79
C GLU A 678 33.70 37.83 14.09
N ARG A 679 33.18 38.33 15.23
CA ARG A 679 33.27 37.65 16.53
C ARG A 679 32.49 36.32 16.60
N LYS A 680 31.42 36.17 15.79
CA LYS A 680 30.60 34.95 15.73
C LYS A 680 31.23 33.88 14.83
N LEU A 681 31.96 34.27 13.78
CA LEU A 681 32.48 33.34 12.76
C LEU A 681 33.98 33.04 12.87
N VAL A 682 34.82 34.00 13.29
CA VAL A 682 36.27 33.82 13.40
C VAL A 682 36.62 33.15 14.73
N MET A 683 37.39 32.05 14.68
CA MET A 683 37.87 31.36 15.89
C MET A 683 39.33 31.75 16.16
N ASN A 684 39.64 32.18 17.38
CA ASN A 684 40.96 32.74 17.72
C ASN A 684 42.13 31.72 17.71
N ASP A 685 41.86 30.43 17.52
CA ASP A 685 42.85 29.36 17.70
C ASP A 685 43.66 29.03 16.44
N GLN A 686 43.22 29.48 15.24
CA GLN A 686 43.87 29.25 13.95
C GLN A 686 43.66 30.45 13.02
N PRO A 687 44.55 30.69 12.03
CA PRO A 687 44.31 31.71 11.02
C PRO A 687 43.16 31.29 10.08
N ASP A 688 42.09 32.08 10.06
CA ASP A 688 40.92 31.88 9.20
C ASP A 688 40.95 32.82 7.98
N TYR A 689 40.42 32.34 6.85
CA TYR A 689 40.00 33.17 5.73
C TYR A 689 38.54 32.83 5.40
N ILE A 690 37.62 33.69 5.85
CA ILE A 690 36.17 33.46 5.74
C ILE A 690 35.61 34.33 4.62
N LEU A 691 35.27 33.71 3.50
CA LEU A 691 34.56 34.36 2.39
C LEU A 691 33.04 34.32 2.66
N CYS A 692 32.47 35.48 2.95
CA CYS A 692 31.05 35.68 3.22
C CYS A 692 30.33 36.11 1.93
N SER A 693 29.27 35.39 1.53
CA SER A 693 28.47 35.71 0.33
C SER A 693 27.05 35.13 0.41
N THR A 694 26.21 35.46 -0.56
CA THR A 694 24.85 34.92 -0.78
C THR A 694 24.72 34.37 -2.20
N ASP A 695 23.72 33.53 -2.48
CA ASP A 695 23.46 33.01 -3.83
C ASP A 695 23.14 34.13 -4.83
N THR A 696 22.44 35.18 -4.38
CA THR A 696 22.20 36.38 -5.18
C THR A 696 23.51 37.09 -5.53
N LEU A 697 24.41 37.28 -4.56
CA LEU A 697 25.74 37.87 -4.81
C LEU A 697 26.60 36.97 -5.70
N ASN A 698 26.55 35.64 -5.52
CA ASN A 698 27.26 34.67 -6.35
C ASN A 698 26.84 34.75 -7.82
N LYS A 699 25.53 34.90 -8.08
CA LYS A 699 24.96 35.07 -9.42
C LYS A 699 25.31 36.44 -10.02
N LEU A 700 25.16 37.53 -9.26
CA LEU A 700 25.41 38.90 -9.73
C LEU A 700 26.90 39.26 -9.89
N LYS A 701 27.79 38.70 -9.07
CA LYS A 701 29.22 39.04 -9.02
C LYS A 701 30.12 37.80 -9.18
N SER A 702 29.76 36.93 -10.12
CA SER A 702 30.40 35.64 -10.35
C SER A 702 31.91 35.73 -10.62
N GLU A 703 32.38 36.74 -11.35
CA GLU A 703 33.83 36.96 -11.56
C GLU A 703 34.56 37.44 -10.29
N GLN A 704 33.92 38.27 -9.46
CA GLN A 704 34.48 38.65 -8.16
C GLN A 704 34.62 37.41 -7.27
N LEU A 705 33.61 36.55 -7.21
CA LEU A 705 33.66 35.28 -6.48
C LEU A 705 34.82 34.39 -6.98
N ARG A 706 35.01 34.27 -8.30
CA ARG A 706 36.10 33.50 -8.91
C ARG A 706 37.48 34.07 -8.58
N GLN A 707 37.63 35.38 -8.49
CA GLN A 707 38.88 36.01 -8.08
C GLN A 707 39.15 35.76 -6.59
N LEU A 708 38.19 36.08 -5.70
CA LEU A 708 38.34 35.89 -4.26
C LEU A 708 38.63 34.43 -3.87
N ARG A 709 38.03 33.46 -4.56
CA ARG A 709 38.35 32.03 -4.38
C ARG A 709 39.78 31.67 -4.82
N ARG A 710 40.28 32.24 -5.92
CA ARG A 710 41.67 32.04 -6.36
C ARG A 710 42.66 32.64 -5.36
N ASP A 711 42.42 33.87 -4.92
CA ASP A 711 43.26 34.58 -3.95
C ASP A 711 43.36 33.81 -2.62
N ALA A 712 42.24 33.23 -2.17
CA ALA A 712 42.18 32.37 -0.99
C ALA A 712 43.03 31.09 -1.13
N ILE A 713 42.93 30.40 -2.27
CA ILE A 713 43.70 29.19 -2.58
C ILE A 713 45.21 29.51 -2.68
N GLU A 714 45.58 30.68 -3.21
CA GLU A 714 46.99 31.13 -3.20
C GLU A 714 47.49 31.44 -1.80
N LYS A 715 46.68 32.08 -0.94
CA LYS A 715 47.01 32.28 0.47
C LYS A 715 47.20 30.95 1.22
N LEU A 716 46.40 29.93 0.91
CA LEU A 716 46.53 28.58 1.49
C LEU A 716 47.86 27.90 1.10
N LYS A 717 48.32 28.05 -0.15
CA LYS A 717 49.63 27.53 -0.58
C LYS A 717 50.80 28.14 0.22
N ASN A 718 50.64 29.38 0.70
CA ASN A 718 51.65 30.10 1.46
C ASN A 718 51.53 29.90 2.99
N ASN A 719 50.42 29.34 3.48
CA ASN A 719 50.20 29.05 4.90
C ASN A 719 49.29 27.82 5.06
N PHE A 720 49.92 26.65 5.29
CA PHE A 720 49.20 25.38 5.47
C PHE A 720 48.30 25.30 6.71
N ASN A 721 48.45 26.21 7.67
CA ASN A 721 47.56 26.30 8.84
C ASN A 721 46.33 27.19 8.58
N LEU A 722 46.26 27.87 7.43
CA LEU A 722 45.11 28.69 7.05
C LEU A 722 43.87 27.82 6.81
N ARG A 723 42.75 28.16 7.45
CA ARG A 723 41.47 27.50 7.17
C ARG A 723 40.66 28.35 6.19
N LEU A 724 40.39 27.79 5.00
CA LEU A 724 39.47 28.42 4.05
C LEU A 724 38.03 28.08 4.45
N ILE A 725 37.22 29.11 4.64
CA ILE A 725 35.82 28.98 5.04
C ILE A 725 34.96 29.77 4.05
N TYR A 726 33.84 29.19 3.64
CA TYR A 726 32.79 29.90 2.92
C TYR A 726 31.58 30.02 3.86
N ALA A 727 31.26 31.24 4.27
CA ALA A 727 30.12 31.55 5.11
C ALA A 727 28.95 32.02 4.24
N ASP A 728 27.85 31.27 4.30
CA ASP A 728 26.69 31.43 3.44
C ASP A 728 25.56 32.19 4.14
N PHE A 729 25.30 33.40 3.67
CA PHE A 729 24.26 34.28 4.20
C PHE A 729 22.92 34.14 3.48
N SER A 730 22.80 33.25 2.48
CA SER A 730 21.60 33.12 1.63
C SER A 730 20.31 32.79 2.37
N TYR A 731 20.42 32.25 3.59
CA TYR A 731 19.30 31.86 4.44
C TYR A 731 19.18 32.70 5.72
N CYS A 732 20.09 33.65 5.92
CA CYS A 732 20.19 34.50 7.10
C CYS A 732 19.29 35.74 6.96
N SER A 733 18.82 36.30 8.08
CA SER A 733 18.07 37.57 8.09
C SER A 733 18.97 38.81 7.98
N PHE A 734 20.29 38.66 8.15
CA PHE A 734 21.26 39.74 7.92
C PHE A 734 21.44 40.00 6.41
N GLU A 735 21.14 41.23 5.97
CA GLU A 735 21.26 41.64 4.57
C GLU A 735 22.73 41.94 4.19
N LEU A 736 23.45 40.91 3.74
CA LEU A 736 24.82 41.05 3.23
C LEU A 736 24.82 41.75 1.85
N LYS A 737 25.10 43.06 1.84
CA LYS A 737 25.07 43.91 0.63
C LYS A 737 26.22 43.66 -0.37
N ASN A 738 27.36 43.17 0.10
CA ASN A 738 28.55 42.89 -0.70
C ASN A 738 29.26 41.63 -0.17
N MET A 739 30.02 40.95 -1.03
CA MET A 739 30.93 39.89 -0.57
C MET A 739 31.94 40.48 0.42
N MET A 740 32.13 39.80 1.54
CA MET A 740 32.96 40.23 2.67
C MET A 740 34.00 39.16 2.98
N ILE A 741 35.18 39.56 3.46
CA ILE A 741 36.24 38.65 3.91
C ILE A 741 36.48 38.91 5.39
N LEU A 742 36.51 37.85 6.20
CA LEU A 742 36.89 37.91 7.62
C LEU A 742 38.21 37.16 7.85
N PRO A 743 39.05 37.57 8.82
CA PRO A 743 38.88 38.77 9.67
C PRO A 743 38.97 40.09 8.88
N LEU A 744 38.36 41.15 9.41
CA LEU A 744 38.20 42.48 8.78
C LEU A 744 39.49 43.33 8.83
N ASN A 745 40.61 42.70 8.46
CA ASN A 745 41.99 43.13 8.70
C ASN A 745 42.37 43.29 10.18
N LYS A 746 43.65 43.06 10.44
CA LYS A 746 44.41 43.80 11.46
C LYS A 746 45.11 44.96 10.78
#